data_AF-E3RD28-F1
#
_entry.id   AF-E3RD28-F1
#
_cell.length_a   1.000
_cell.length_b   1.000
_cell.length_c   1.000
_cell.angle_alpha   90.00
_cell.angle_beta   90.00
_cell.angle_gamma   90.00
#
_symmetry.space_group_name_H-M   'P 1'
#
loop_
_entity.id
_entity.type
_entity.pdbx_description
1 polymer ?
#
loop_
_entity_poly.entity_id
_entity_poly.type
_entity_poly.pdbx_seq_one_letter_code
_entity_poly.pdbx_strand_id
1 'polypeptide(L)'
;MSDDDVAQHGAPEVSDAPSVKEVVDKIAEAAPSANPRDAAKTDLLAGVKKVDQTILRLNKLLASPGGLSAFLSTFNYTLYILAYAQTKSPAVSAFATRILSLVRPACDDAKISATVILKDGTLPPIAALAVLISKARTTLRLFGLLPLYAWLRSLAAGPKLGTDIVLHRVAMLQASSYFVYQALENICLLADSGVVPPSVIAKLNRGDSTTARLYLIAYRCWLGGVSCDFVRLMREWQLDSRRRAIRKQMVADGRAVAEYQDDEDKKFDKKWWTDFMIASAWFPMALHFSSAKGGIPGWNLGVMGICGLVAGSTRPKESQTPKAPFNILESSIADHRQALNSGTITSVDLVISYLNRIATYDIRLGLNAFTVFNPNVLSEAAASDLRRAQGLPPRLLEGIPYTIKDSYKVAGMSVTNGSPALKGLMSSGDSAIAGKLRDAGAVLIGKTNMPPMAAGGMQRGLYGRAESPYNGKYLTAAFSSGSSNGAATSVTSSMAAFGMGSETVSSGRSPASNNALVCYTPSKGLLSCRGLWPLYVTCDVPTPYARSMDDMLELLNVIATPDPDLTGDFIREQPHIQIPKPPEIDYTTLRNPDFLKGKHIGIPKLYIGGHDTHPHAKHPYVSPSVIALWATTAKTLESLGAEITYTDFPLVTNYEDDSLSGEANNVVGCPKDWNALERGLLIAQAWNAFLTTNADDVSGIKSLGDIKDPAMLFPKPPNYIPDTFLEVRNWIAYASLPSLVQHGKSIHDTPGMPQALSALESQRKRDLEDWMDKLGLDILAFPSQGDVGLADLESDVQSAGHSLQNGVKYSNGNRAVRHLGVPTVTVSMGVGEETGMPVGLTFAGRGYGDEGVLGCAWAFENAMGGRVVPGRVPALRTDHVEAVQGVGKLLRNVTANLTSGLSASDHDGKVGMQVQGSLHSPSPRSSIQVFADGEEVYNQAIDGQDFTITFQHKLERPEVLGWDLKPLPAKDVMVIVIATGSGPADGKTATREARLLWVPIHKG
;
A
#
# COMPACT_ATOMS: atom_id res chain seq x y z
N MET A 1 46.67 -30.89 18.80
CA MET A 1 47.12 -31.93 19.75
C MET A 1 46.87 -33.30 19.12
N SER A 2 47.85 -33.89 18.44
CA SER A 2 49.21 -33.39 18.13
C SER A 2 49.35 -33.02 16.65
N ASP A 3 50.43 -32.32 16.35
CA ASP A 3 50.83 -31.89 15.01
C ASP A 3 51.99 -32.79 14.50
N ASP A 4 52.71 -32.34 13.45
CA ASP A 4 53.89 -32.98 12.81
C ASP A 4 53.56 -34.23 11.95
N ASP A 5 54.06 -34.45 10.72
CA ASP A 5 54.82 -33.64 9.73
C ASP A 5 54.65 -34.36 8.33
N VAL A 6 54.93 -33.84 7.11
CA VAL A 6 56.25 -33.70 6.44
C VAL A 6 56.08 -33.12 4.99
N ALA A 7 57.00 -32.21 4.59
CA ALA A 7 57.51 -31.84 3.23
C ALA A 7 56.61 -31.49 1.99
N GLN A 8 56.53 -30.18 1.71
CA GLN A 8 57.14 -29.44 0.57
C GLN A 8 57.20 -29.94 -0.91
N HIS A 9 56.94 -28.94 -1.79
CA HIS A 9 57.56 -28.63 -3.11
C HIS A 9 57.17 -29.38 -4.42
N GLY A 10 56.89 -28.58 -5.47
CA GLY A 10 57.04 -28.95 -6.89
C GLY A 10 55.86 -28.58 -7.79
N ALA A 11 56.08 -27.75 -8.83
CA ALA A 11 55.14 -27.50 -9.91
C ALA A 11 55.78 -27.84 -11.27
N PRO A 12 54.99 -28.31 -12.26
CA PRO A 12 55.15 -27.80 -13.63
C PRO A 12 53.82 -27.61 -14.40
N GLU A 13 53.91 -26.94 -15.55
CA GLU A 13 52.82 -26.69 -16.50
C GLU A 13 52.67 -27.82 -17.54
N VAL A 14 51.46 -28.05 -18.07
CA VAL A 14 51.17 -28.62 -19.40
C VAL A 14 49.88 -27.97 -19.95
N SER A 15 49.74 -27.88 -21.28
CA SER A 15 48.74 -27.08 -22.00
C SER A 15 47.57 -27.88 -22.64
N ASP A 16 46.67 -27.10 -23.27
CA ASP A 16 45.77 -27.47 -24.38
C ASP A 16 44.54 -28.38 -24.12
N ALA A 17 43.37 -27.74 -24.08
CA ALA A 17 42.07 -28.34 -24.39
C ALA A 17 41.31 -27.44 -25.39
N PRO A 18 40.67 -27.97 -26.44
CA PRO A 18 40.05 -27.17 -27.50
C PRO A 18 38.77 -26.45 -27.03
N SER A 19 38.41 -25.39 -27.72
CA SER A 19 37.30 -24.53 -27.30
C SER A 19 35.92 -25.12 -27.66
N VAL A 20 34.91 -24.85 -26.84
CA VAL A 20 33.51 -25.28 -27.06
C VAL A 20 32.99 -24.89 -28.45
N LYS A 21 33.48 -23.80 -29.03
CA LYS A 21 33.09 -23.31 -30.35
C LYS A 21 33.47 -24.28 -31.47
N GLU A 22 34.67 -24.87 -31.43
CA GLU A 22 35.15 -25.81 -32.45
C GLU A 22 34.37 -27.13 -32.46
N VAL A 23 33.76 -27.48 -31.31
CA VAL A 23 32.85 -28.64 -31.20
C VAL A 23 31.50 -28.32 -31.84
N VAL A 24 30.97 -27.11 -31.62
CA VAL A 24 29.70 -26.65 -32.22
C VAL A 24 29.81 -26.53 -33.73
N ASP A 25 30.88 -25.91 -34.24
CA ASP A 25 31.06 -25.69 -35.68
C ASP A 25 31.19 -27.05 -36.43
N LYS A 26 31.86 -28.06 -35.86
CA LYS A 26 31.92 -29.43 -36.42
C LYS A 26 30.60 -30.19 -36.39
N ILE A 27 29.68 -29.86 -35.48
CA ILE A 27 28.33 -30.46 -35.46
C ILE A 27 27.45 -29.84 -36.57
N ALA A 28 27.68 -28.58 -36.93
CA ALA A 28 26.93 -27.90 -37.99
C ALA A 28 27.22 -28.45 -39.40
N GLU A 29 28.47 -28.88 -39.69
CA GLU A 29 28.85 -29.42 -41.00
C GLU A 29 28.30 -30.84 -41.27
N ALA A 30 27.78 -31.55 -40.26
CA ALA A 30 27.37 -32.94 -40.36
C ALA A 30 25.91 -33.18 -40.81
N ALA A 31 25.13 -32.13 -41.10
CA ALA A 31 23.71 -32.25 -41.43
C ALA A 31 23.47 -32.55 -42.94
N PRO A 32 22.72 -33.61 -43.30
CA PRO A 32 22.45 -33.97 -44.70
C PRO A 32 21.52 -32.97 -45.39
N SER A 33 21.73 -32.77 -46.71
CA SER A 33 21.05 -31.74 -47.49
C SER A 33 19.56 -32.04 -47.74
N ALA A 34 18.71 -31.05 -47.43
CA ALA A 34 17.27 -31.13 -47.62
C ALA A 34 16.87 -31.01 -49.10
N ASN A 35 15.79 -31.69 -49.48
CA ASN A 35 15.34 -31.83 -50.87
C ASN A 35 14.72 -30.51 -51.40
N PRO A 36 15.14 -29.96 -52.57
CA PRO A 36 14.71 -28.63 -53.03
C PRO A 36 13.19 -28.39 -53.19
N ARG A 37 12.36 -29.44 -53.19
CA ARG A 37 10.89 -29.32 -53.31
C ARG A 37 10.19 -28.90 -52.02
N ASP A 38 10.79 -29.10 -50.84
CA ASP A 38 10.11 -28.78 -49.58
C ASP A 38 10.33 -27.33 -49.14
N ALA A 39 11.49 -26.73 -49.45
CA ALA A 39 11.78 -25.32 -49.18
C ALA A 39 10.70 -24.35 -49.74
N ALA A 40 10.18 -24.65 -50.93
CA ALA A 40 9.11 -23.87 -51.57
C ALA A 40 7.78 -23.90 -50.80
N LYS A 41 7.49 -24.98 -50.05
CA LYS A 41 6.32 -25.05 -49.16
C LYS A 41 6.55 -24.29 -47.86
N THR A 42 7.76 -24.37 -47.30
CA THR A 42 8.11 -23.69 -46.04
C THR A 42 8.01 -22.17 -46.18
N ASP A 43 8.49 -21.61 -47.30
CA ASP A 43 8.46 -20.17 -47.54
C ASP A 43 7.03 -19.66 -47.83
N LEU A 44 6.21 -20.44 -48.55
CA LEU A 44 4.78 -20.14 -48.72
C LEU A 44 4.04 -20.12 -47.36
N LEU A 45 4.32 -21.09 -46.48
CA LEU A 45 3.79 -21.14 -45.11
C LEU A 45 4.32 -19.99 -44.23
N ALA A 46 5.56 -19.56 -44.41
CA ALA A 46 6.12 -18.39 -43.73
C ALA A 46 5.46 -17.08 -44.21
N GLY A 47 5.17 -16.98 -45.51
CA GLY A 47 4.38 -15.89 -46.10
C GLY A 47 2.96 -15.83 -45.52
N VAL A 48 2.24 -16.96 -45.51
CA VAL A 48 0.90 -17.05 -44.92
C VAL A 48 0.92 -16.70 -43.43
N LYS A 49 1.89 -17.19 -42.64
CA LYS A 49 2.05 -16.82 -41.23
C LYS A 49 2.33 -15.32 -41.03
N LYS A 50 3.11 -14.67 -41.90
CA LYS A 50 3.33 -13.21 -41.86
C LYS A 50 2.05 -12.43 -42.20
N VAL A 51 1.27 -12.89 -43.18
CA VAL A 51 -0.03 -12.29 -43.53
C VAL A 51 -1.03 -12.44 -42.39
N ASP A 52 -1.19 -13.64 -41.83
CA ASP A 52 -2.06 -13.90 -40.68
C ASP A 52 -1.66 -13.06 -39.44
N GLN A 53 -0.37 -13.05 -39.07
CA GLN A 53 0.12 -12.18 -38.00
C GLN A 53 -0.17 -10.69 -38.27
N THR A 54 -0.16 -10.25 -39.53
CA THR A 54 -0.48 -8.87 -39.91
C THR A 54 -1.98 -8.59 -39.81
N ILE A 55 -2.83 -9.54 -40.24
CA ILE A 55 -4.29 -9.47 -40.08
C ILE A 55 -4.69 -9.48 -38.60
N LEU A 56 -4.07 -10.34 -37.78
CA LEU A 56 -4.28 -10.39 -36.32
C LEU A 56 -3.80 -9.10 -35.63
N ARG A 57 -2.71 -8.46 -36.10
CA ARG A 57 -2.27 -7.13 -35.61
C ARG A 57 -3.26 -6.03 -36.01
N LEU A 58 -3.78 -6.06 -37.23
CA LEU A 58 -4.84 -5.15 -37.70
C LEU A 58 -6.14 -5.34 -36.90
N ASN A 59 -6.57 -6.58 -36.66
CA ASN A 59 -7.74 -6.87 -35.84
C ASN A 59 -7.54 -6.37 -34.40
N LYS A 60 -6.39 -6.64 -33.77
CA LYS A 60 -6.05 -6.13 -32.44
C LYS A 60 -6.01 -4.59 -32.35
N LEU A 61 -5.70 -3.90 -33.46
CA LEU A 61 -5.79 -2.44 -33.56
C LEU A 61 -7.26 -1.99 -33.65
N LEU A 62 -8.01 -2.53 -34.61
CA LEU A 62 -9.41 -2.19 -34.90
C LEU A 62 -10.38 -2.52 -33.74
N ALA A 63 -10.12 -3.58 -32.98
CA ALA A 63 -10.95 -4.03 -31.87
C ALA A 63 -10.91 -3.09 -30.63
N SER A 64 -10.13 -2.02 -30.66
CA SER A 64 -10.11 -1.01 -29.59
C SER A 64 -10.73 0.31 -30.08
N PRO A 65 -11.57 1.01 -29.29
CA PRO A 65 -12.20 2.27 -29.74
C PRO A 65 -11.18 3.34 -30.19
N GLY A 66 -10.07 3.45 -29.48
CA GLY A 66 -8.95 4.33 -29.85
C GLY A 66 -8.21 3.86 -31.10
N GLY A 67 -7.97 2.55 -31.26
CA GLY A 67 -7.25 1.98 -32.39
C GLY A 67 -8.06 1.96 -33.69
N LEU A 68 -9.39 1.81 -33.65
CA LEU A 68 -10.27 2.04 -34.79
C LEU A 68 -10.19 3.51 -35.26
N SER A 69 -10.29 4.45 -34.33
CA SER A 69 -10.16 5.89 -34.63
C SER A 69 -8.79 6.23 -35.22
N ALA A 70 -7.71 5.66 -34.65
CA ALA A 70 -6.34 5.83 -35.15
C ALA A 70 -6.15 5.20 -36.55
N PHE A 71 -6.64 3.99 -36.78
CA PHE A 71 -6.59 3.34 -38.09
C PHE A 71 -7.33 4.16 -39.14
N LEU A 72 -8.59 4.53 -38.88
CA LEU A 72 -9.39 5.33 -39.82
C LEU A 72 -8.73 6.68 -40.10
N SER A 73 -8.08 7.30 -39.09
CA SER A 73 -7.32 8.54 -39.25
C SER A 73 -6.11 8.37 -40.18
N THR A 74 -5.21 7.44 -39.87
CA THR A 74 -3.99 7.18 -40.67
C THR A 74 -4.35 6.73 -42.09
N PHE A 75 -5.36 5.87 -42.25
CA PHE A 75 -5.84 5.41 -43.54
C PHE A 75 -6.43 6.57 -44.36
N ASN A 76 -7.28 7.41 -43.77
CA ASN A 76 -7.86 8.58 -44.43
C ASN A 76 -6.80 9.56 -44.94
N TYR A 77 -5.81 9.93 -44.10
CA TYR A 77 -4.74 10.84 -44.53
C TYR A 77 -3.79 10.20 -45.55
N THR A 78 -3.53 8.89 -45.46
CA THR A 78 -2.78 8.14 -46.49
C THR A 78 -3.52 8.17 -47.83
N LEU A 79 -4.85 7.99 -47.84
CA LEU A 79 -5.65 8.09 -49.07
C LEU A 79 -5.62 9.51 -49.68
N TYR A 80 -5.53 10.58 -48.89
CA TYR A 80 -5.35 11.93 -49.43
C TYR A 80 -3.96 12.13 -50.09
N ILE A 81 -2.89 11.57 -49.51
CA ILE A 81 -1.56 11.56 -50.15
C ILE A 81 -1.61 10.78 -51.47
N LEU A 82 -2.21 9.58 -51.47
CA LEU A 82 -2.32 8.73 -52.66
C LEU A 82 -3.20 9.37 -53.75
N ALA A 83 -4.30 10.03 -53.39
CA ALA A 83 -5.14 10.78 -54.34
C ALA A 83 -4.36 11.92 -54.99
N TYR A 84 -3.52 12.64 -54.25
CA TYR A 84 -2.64 13.67 -54.81
C TYR A 84 -1.54 13.08 -55.70
N ALA A 85 -0.90 11.98 -55.28
CA ALA A 85 0.09 11.28 -56.10
C ALA A 85 -0.52 10.76 -57.42
N GLN A 86 -1.78 10.29 -57.40
CA GLN A 86 -2.51 9.86 -58.59
C GLN A 86 -2.72 11.01 -59.61
N THR A 87 -2.92 12.25 -59.16
CA THR A 87 -3.04 13.42 -60.07
C THR A 87 -1.70 13.94 -60.60
N LYS A 88 -0.57 13.33 -60.17
CA LYS A 88 0.79 13.73 -60.57
C LYS A 88 1.63 12.62 -61.19
N SER A 89 1.23 11.34 -61.09
CA SER A 89 1.97 10.19 -61.63
C SER A 89 1.06 9.18 -62.34
N PRO A 90 1.24 8.99 -63.68
CA PRO A 90 0.48 7.98 -64.43
C PRO A 90 0.65 6.55 -63.90
N ALA A 91 1.86 6.20 -63.43
CA ALA A 91 2.16 4.87 -62.89
C ALA A 91 1.37 4.58 -61.60
N VAL A 92 1.21 5.58 -60.73
CA VAL A 92 0.38 5.46 -59.51
C VAL A 92 -1.10 5.31 -59.88
N SER A 93 -1.57 6.02 -60.92
CA SER A 93 -2.95 5.88 -61.41
C SER A 93 -3.23 4.48 -61.99
N ALA A 94 -2.29 3.90 -62.74
CA ALA A 94 -2.39 2.52 -63.24
C ALA A 94 -2.45 1.50 -62.09
N PHE A 95 -1.59 1.63 -61.07
CA PHE A 95 -1.59 0.77 -59.89
C PHE A 95 -2.89 0.87 -59.08
N ALA A 96 -3.35 2.09 -58.82
CA ALA A 96 -4.62 2.37 -58.14
C ALA A 96 -5.82 1.71 -58.84
N THR A 97 -5.92 1.90 -60.15
CA THR A 97 -7.00 1.35 -60.98
C THR A 97 -7.00 -0.19 -60.94
N ARG A 98 -5.81 -0.81 -60.95
CA ARG A 98 -5.63 -2.27 -60.90
C ARG A 98 -6.04 -2.91 -59.57
N ILE A 99 -5.95 -2.17 -58.45
CA ILE A 99 -6.49 -2.61 -57.15
C ILE A 99 -8.02 -2.47 -57.15
N LEU A 100 -8.56 -1.36 -57.65
CA LEU A 100 -10.00 -1.12 -57.68
C LEU A 100 -10.76 -2.09 -58.60
N SER A 101 -10.13 -2.58 -59.67
CA SER A 101 -10.71 -3.62 -60.53
C SER A 101 -10.88 -4.98 -59.84
N LEU A 102 -10.22 -5.25 -58.71
CA LEU A 102 -10.39 -6.49 -57.93
C LEU A 102 -11.64 -6.44 -57.01
N VAL A 103 -12.32 -5.30 -56.91
CA VAL A 103 -13.42 -5.06 -55.95
C VAL A 103 -14.77 -4.81 -56.67
N ARG A 104 -14.80 -4.90 -58.01
CA ARG A 104 -16.03 -4.80 -58.80
C ARG A 104 -16.51 -6.20 -59.27
N PRO A 105 -17.50 -6.82 -58.61
CA PRO A 105 -18.33 -7.81 -59.29
C PRO A 105 -19.16 -7.12 -60.38
N ALA A 106 -19.48 -7.85 -61.45
CA ALA A 106 -20.50 -7.41 -62.40
C ALA A 106 -21.89 -7.69 -61.82
N CYS A 107 -22.78 -6.69 -61.83
CA CYS A 107 -24.20 -6.85 -61.57
C CYS A 107 -24.94 -5.68 -62.20
N ASP A 108 -25.97 -5.98 -62.98
CA ASP A 108 -26.73 -4.98 -63.73
C ASP A 108 -27.96 -4.47 -62.94
N ASP A 109 -28.30 -3.23 -63.27
CA ASP A 109 -29.61 -2.58 -63.11
C ASP A 109 -30.13 -2.08 -61.74
N ALA A 110 -31.02 -1.08 -61.86
CA ALA A 110 -32.01 -0.59 -60.89
C ALA A 110 -31.59 0.17 -59.58
N LYS A 111 -31.26 1.47 -59.74
CA LYS A 111 -31.49 2.59 -58.77
C LYS A 111 -30.61 2.57 -57.49
N ILE A 112 -30.17 3.69 -56.90
CA ILE A 112 -30.90 4.92 -56.51
C ILE A 112 -30.22 6.21 -57.02
N SER A 113 -31.02 7.27 -57.21
CA SER A 113 -30.55 8.60 -57.64
C SER A 113 -30.04 9.48 -56.49
N ALA A 114 -28.98 10.25 -56.75
CA ALA A 114 -28.52 11.37 -55.93
C ALA A 114 -27.87 12.49 -56.78
N THR A 115 -28.44 12.78 -57.96
CA THR A 115 -28.17 14.00 -58.76
C THR A 115 -28.91 15.20 -58.17
N VAL A 116 -28.47 16.47 -58.23
CA VAL A 116 -27.26 17.14 -58.78
C VAL A 116 -26.87 18.26 -57.77
N ILE A 117 -25.80 19.06 -57.84
CA ILE A 117 -24.82 19.52 -58.87
C ILE A 117 -23.43 19.69 -58.16
N LEU A 118 -22.33 20.28 -58.66
CA LEU A 118 -21.99 21.13 -59.83
C LEU A 118 -20.80 20.57 -60.62
N LYS A 119 -20.67 21.09 -61.84
CA LYS A 119 -19.83 20.72 -63.00
C LYS A 119 -18.34 20.33 -62.75
N ASP A 120 -17.89 19.49 -63.69
CA ASP A 120 -16.53 19.26 -64.20
C ASP A 120 -15.47 18.63 -63.26
N GLY A 121 -15.09 17.39 -63.59
CA GLY A 121 -13.97 16.65 -62.97
C GLY A 121 -14.43 15.49 -62.08
N THR A 122 -14.46 14.28 -62.62
CA THR A 122 -14.71 13.06 -61.84
C THR A 122 -13.66 12.89 -60.74
N LEU A 123 -14.08 12.85 -59.46
CA LEU A 123 -13.16 12.52 -58.36
C LEU A 123 -12.54 11.13 -58.62
N PRO A 124 -11.20 10.98 -58.52
CA PRO A 124 -10.57 9.66 -58.51
C PRO A 124 -11.18 8.79 -57.41
N PRO A 125 -11.40 7.47 -57.62
CA PRO A 125 -12.09 6.65 -56.62
C PRO A 125 -11.37 6.59 -55.26
N ILE A 126 -10.05 6.77 -55.23
CA ILE A 126 -9.27 6.93 -53.98
C ILE A 126 -9.70 8.19 -53.21
N ALA A 127 -9.95 9.31 -53.90
CA ALA A 127 -10.44 10.54 -53.27
C ALA A 127 -11.88 10.39 -52.76
N ALA A 128 -12.74 9.68 -53.50
CA ALA A 128 -14.10 9.35 -53.06
C ALA A 128 -14.08 8.48 -51.79
N LEU A 129 -13.21 7.45 -51.74
CA LEU A 129 -13.00 6.63 -50.54
C LEU A 129 -12.44 7.46 -49.37
N ALA A 130 -11.50 8.38 -49.63
CA ALA A 130 -10.98 9.27 -48.60
C ALA A 130 -12.10 10.13 -47.98
N VAL A 131 -12.99 10.71 -48.79
CA VAL A 131 -14.16 11.47 -48.32
C VAL A 131 -15.13 10.58 -47.53
N LEU A 132 -15.38 9.34 -47.96
CA LEU A 132 -16.23 8.40 -47.22
C LEU A 132 -15.68 8.08 -45.83
N ILE A 133 -14.39 7.76 -45.72
CA ILE A 133 -13.74 7.52 -44.41
C ILE A 133 -13.73 8.81 -43.56
N SER A 134 -13.58 9.99 -44.17
CA SER A 134 -13.64 11.28 -43.46
C SER A 134 -15.03 11.55 -42.85
N LYS A 135 -16.11 11.23 -43.59
CA LYS A 135 -17.47 11.26 -43.05
C LYS A 135 -17.63 10.26 -41.90
N ALA A 136 -17.21 9.01 -42.06
CA ALA A 136 -17.27 8.00 -41.00
C ALA A 136 -16.52 8.43 -39.72
N ARG A 137 -15.31 9.00 -39.85
CA ARG A 137 -14.54 9.60 -38.73
C ARG A 137 -15.27 10.76 -38.05
N THR A 138 -16.18 11.44 -38.73
CA THR A 138 -16.92 12.59 -38.18
C THR A 138 -18.22 12.13 -37.54
N THR A 139 -18.92 11.13 -38.12
CA THR A 139 -20.02 10.42 -37.45
C THR A 139 -19.59 9.78 -36.13
N LEU A 140 -18.41 9.14 -36.09
CA LEU A 140 -17.84 8.59 -34.84
C LEU A 140 -17.51 9.65 -33.78
N ARG A 141 -17.38 10.93 -34.16
CA ARG A 141 -17.10 12.06 -33.24
C ARG A 141 -18.36 12.74 -32.69
N LEU A 142 -19.57 12.32 -33.09
CA LEU A 142 -20.83 12.87 -32.57
C LEU A 142 -20.90 12.89 -31.04
N PHE A 143 -20.39 11.87 -30.36
CA PHE A 143 -20.38 11.81 -28.88
C PHE A 143 -19.20 12.55 -28.22
N GLY A 144 -18.33 13.21 -29.00
CA GLY A 144 -17.13 13.91 -28.53
C GLY A 144 -17.39 15.08 -27.58
N LEU A 145 -18.63 15.57 -27.50
CA LEU A 145 -19.04 16.58 -26.52
C LEU A 145 -19.00 16.07 -25.07
N LEU A 146 -19.22 14.77 -24.83
CA LEU A 146 -19.24 14.21 -23.48
C LEU A 146 -17.89 14.33 -22.74
N PRO A 147 -16.74 13.90 -23.31
CA PRO A 147 -15.44 14.11 -22.66
C PRO A 147 -15.03 15.59 -22.59
N LEU A 148 -15.42 16.42 -23.58
CA LEU A 148 -15.15 17.86 -23.55
C LEU A 148 -15.94 18.58 -22.44
N TYR A 149 -17.19 18.17 -22.20
CA TYR A 149 -17.98 18.65 -21.06
C TYR A 149 -17.38 18.20 -19.72
N ALA A 150 -16.93 16.94 -19.61
CA ALA A 150 -16.28 16.45 -18.40
C ALA A 150 -14.97 17.22 -18.09
N TRP A 151 -14.20 17.57 -19.11
CA TRP A 151 -12.99 18.40 -18.97
C TRP A 151 -13.31 19.85 -18.59
N LEU A 152 -14.30 20.48 -19.23
CA LEU A 152 -14.79 21.80 -18.84
C LEU A 152 -15.27 21.83 -17.39
N ARG A 153 -16.04 20.82 -16.96
CA ARG A 153 -16.53 20.72 -15.58
C ARG A 153 -15.40 20.51 -14.57
N SER A 154 -14.36 19.75 -14.90
CA SER A 154 -13.24 19.53 -13.99
C SER A 154 -12.33 20.76 -13.85
N LEU A 155 -12.22 21.59 -14.90
CA LEU A 155 -11.55 22.89 -14.81
C LEU A 155 -12.42 23.95 -14.12
N ALA A 156 -13.74 23.95 -14.33
CA ALA A 156 -14.67 24.88 -13.68
C ALA A 156 -14.77 24.70 -12.15
N ALA A 157 -14.29 23.56 -11.62
CA ALA A 157 -14.13 23.35 -10.17
C ALA A 157 -12.95 24.14 -9.55
N GLY A 158 -12.15 24.83 -10.37
CA GLY A 158 -11.01 25.66 -9.96
C GLY A 158 -9.64 25.02 -10.24
N PRO A 159 -8.54 25.79 -10.09
CA PRO A 159 -7.20 25.26 -10.21
C PRO A 159 -6.88 24.34 -9.02
N LYS A 160 -6.27 23.17 -9.28
CA LYS A 160 -5.73 22.33 -8.21
C LYS A 160 -4.58 23.05 -7.51
N LEU A 161 -4.38 22.77 -6.23
CA LEU A 161 -3.24 23.30 -5.45
C LEU A 161 -1.91 23.06 -6.20
N GLY A 162 -1.04 24.08 -6.25
CA GLY A 162 0.22 24.03 -7.00
C GLY A 162 0.12 24.19 -8.54
N THR A 163 -1.08 24.31 -9.13
CA THR A 163 -1.24 24.50 -10.59
C THR A 163 -0.95 25.94 -11.01
N ASP A 164 -0.15 26.13 -12.07
CA ASP A 164 0.06 27.45 -12.66
C ASP A 164 -1.25 28.05 -13.21
N ILE A 165 -1.60 29.24 -12.74
CA ILE A 165 -2.88 29.89 -13.07
C ILE A 165 -2.99 30.32 -14.54
N VAL A 166 -1.86 30.50 -15.25
CA VAL A 166 -1.87 30.79 -16.69
C VAL A 166 -2.19 29.51 -17.47
N LEU A 167 -1.53 28.39 -17.16
CA LEU A 167 -1.86 27.08 -17.73
C LEU A 167 -3.33 26.71 -17.50
N HIS A 168 -3.87 26.93 -16.31
CA HIS A 168 -5.28 26.69 -16.01
C HIS A 168 -6.23 27.55 -16.88
N ARG A 169 -5.94 28.85 -17.05
CA ARG A 169 -6.71 29.74 -17.93
C ARG A 169 -6.62 29.36 -19.41
N VAL A 170 -5.44 28.94 -19.88
CA VAL A 170 -5.23 28.44 -21.25
C VAL A 170 -6.02 27.15 -21.47
N ALA A 171 -6.00 26.21 -20.52
CA ALA A 171 -6.79 24.99 -20.59
C ALA A 171 -8.31 25.27 -20.63
N MET A 172 -8.81 26.22 -19.83
CA MET A 172 -10.21 26.65 -19.87
C MET A 172 -10.61 27.22 -21.25
N LEU A 173 -9.77 28.09 -21.83
CA LEU A 173 -10.01 28.65 -23.16
C LEU A 173 -9.95 27.57 -24.26
N GLN A 174 -9.00 26.64 -24.15
CA GLN A 174 -8.82 25.54 -25.09
C GLN A 174 -10.01 24.56 -25.06
N ALA A 175 -10.42 24.13 -23.87
CA ALA A 175 -11.56 23.24 -23.66
C ALA A 175 -12.86 23.87 -24.17
N SER A 176 -13.07 25.17 -23.90
CA SER A 176 -14.22 25.93 -24.40
C SER A 176 -14.23 26.00 -25.93
N SER A 177 -13.06 26.26 -26.53
CA SER A 177 -12.90 26.37 -27.97
C SER A 177 -13.16 25.04 -28.69
N TYR A 178 -12.62 23.93 -28.18
CA TYR A 178 -12.90 22.60 -28.73
C TYR A 178 -14.35 22.13 -28.50
N PHE A 179 -14.98 22.51 -27.37
CA PHE A 179 -16.40 22.21 -27.11
C PHE A 179 -17.32 22.91 -28.13
N VAL A 180 -17.12 24.21 -28.38
CA VAL A 180 -17.91 24.95 -29.38
C VAL A 180 -17.65 24.44 -30.80
N TYR A 181 -16.40 24.09 -31.14
CA TYR A 181 -16.08 23.43 -32.41
C TYR A 181 -16.88 22.13 -32.60
N GLN A 182 -16.79 21.18 -31.65
CA GLN A 182 -17.48 19.89 -31.79
C GLN A 182 -19.01 20.04 -31.76
N ALA A 183 -19.54 21.02 -31.02
CA ALA A 183 -20.98 21.30 -31.00
C ALA A 183 -21.49 21.77 -32.37
N LEU A 184 -20.79 22.71 -32.99
CA LEU A 184 -21.16 23.23 -34.31
C LEU A 184 -20.91 22.21 -35.42
N GLU A 185 -19.81 21.45 -35.39
CA GLU A 185 -19.54 20.36 -36.34
C GLU A 185 -20.64 19.29 -36.28
N ASN A 186 -21.08 18.91 -35.07
CA ASN A 186 -22.18 17.97 -34.87
C ASN A 186 -23.51 18.51 -35.43
N ILE A 187 -23.86 19.76 -35.13
CA ILE A 187 -25.10 20.40 -35.63
C ILE A 187 -25.12 20.43 -37.16
N CYS A 188 -23.98 20.79 -37.79
CA CYS A 188 -23.87 20.83 -39.24
C CYS A 188 -23.94 19.43 -39.85
N LEU A 189 -23.22 18.44 -39.31
CA LEU A 189 -23.29 17.06 -39.80
C LEU A 189 -24.72 16.50 -39.74
N LEU A 190 -25.46 16.77 -38.67
CA LEU A 190 -26.84 16.31 -38.51
C LEU A 190 -27.82 17.05 -39.44
N ALA A 191 -27.58 18.32 -39.76
CA ALA A 191 -28.37 19.06 -40.76
C ALA A 191 -28.06 18.58 -42.20
N ASP A 192 -26.78 18.41 -42.54
CA ASP A 192 -26.34 17.85 -43.83
C ASP A 192 -26.83 16.41 -44.03
N SER A 193 -27.15 15.70 -42.94
CA SER A 193 -27.74 14.34 -42.93
C SER A 193 -29.28 14.34 -42.85
N GLY A 194 -29.94 15.50 -42.90
CA GLY A 194 -31.41 15.63 -42.86
C GLY A 194 -32.07 15.40 -41.49
N VAL A 195 -31.29 15.23 -40.42
CA VAL A 195 -31.78 14.98 -39.04
C VAL A 195 -32.19 16.28 -38.34
N VAL A 196 -31.49 17.38 -38.61
CA VAL A 196 -31.82 18.71 -38.07
C VAL A 196 -32.56 19.54 -39.15
N PRO A 197 -33.79 20.00 -38.90
CA PRO A 197 -34.55 20.77 -39.88
C PRO A 197 -33.86 22.09 -40.27
N PRO A 198 -33.94 22.52 -41.56
CA PRO A 198 -33.34 23.78 -42.02
C PRO A 198 -33.84 25.04 -41.27
N SER A 199 -35.04 24.99 -40.68
CA SER A 199 -35.59 26.05 -39.82
C SER A 199 -34.85 26.23 -38.49
N VAL A 200 -34.18 25.18 -37.99
CA VAL A 200 -33.30 25.25 -36.81
C VAL A 200 -31.96 25.89 -37.19
N ILE A 201 -31.40 25.54 -38.35
CA ILE A 201 -30.19 26.16 -38.89
C ILE A 201 -30.43 27.65 -39.18
N ALA A 202 -31.56 28.02 -39.79
CA ALA A 202 -31.93 29.42 -40.01
C ALA A 202 -32.00 30.22 -38.70
N LYS A 203 -32.51 29.65 -37.60
CA LYS A 203 -32.49 30.32 -36.28
C LYS A 203 -31.06 30.56 -35.76
N LEU A 204 -30.15 29.61 -35.95
CA LEU A 204 -28.76 29.70 -35.51
C LEU A 204 -27.88 30.59 -36.41
N ASN A 205 -28.19 30.67 -37.71
CA ASN A 205 -27.39 31.35 -38.73
C ASN A 205 -28.05 32.65 -39.26
N ARG A 206 -28.84 33.34 -38.42
CA ARG A 206 -29.45 34.66 -38.73
C ARG A 206 -30.33 34.68 -40.00
N GLY A 207 -31.13 33.64 -40.21
CA GLY A 207 -32.09 33.50 -41.31
C GLY A 207 -31.58 32.65 -42.50
N ASP A 208 -30.28 32.42 -42.61
CA ASP A 208 -29.67 31.58 -43.64
C ASP A 208 -29.80 30.09 -43.27
N SER A 209 -30.46 29.30 -44.13
CA SER A 209 -30.70 27.87 -43.91
C SER A 209 -29.50 26.97 -44.24
N THR A 210 -28.39 27.52 -44.75
CA THR A 210 -27.18 26.75 -45.10
C THR A 210 -26.25 26.54 -43.91
N THR A 211 -25.50 25.43 -43.93
CA THR A 211 -24.55 25.04 -42.86
C THR A 211 -23.16 25.68 -43.01
N ALA A 212 -22.81 26.22 -44.18
CA ALA A 212 -21.46 26.68 -44.51
C ALA A 212 -20.88 27.72 -43.53
N ARG A 213 -21.71 28.66 -43.06
CA ARG A 213 -21.30 29.69 -42.10
C ARG A 213 -21.14 29.17 -40.67
N LEU A 214 -21.89 28.13 -40.29
CA LEU A 214 -21.72 27.46 -39.00
C LEU A 214 -20.43 26.61 -38.98
N TYR A 215 -20.11 25.89 -40.07
CA TYR A 215 -18.80 25.24 -40.25
C TYR A 215 -17.64 26.25 -40.16
N LEU A 216 -17.74 27.42 -40.81
CA LEU A 216 -16.71 28.46 -40.73
C LEU A 216 -16.46 28.94 -39.28
N ILE A 217 -17.51 29.05 -38.46
CA ILE A 217 -17.39 29.37 -37.04
C ILE A 217 -16.74 28.18 -36.29
N ALA A 218 -17.18 26.95 -36.56
CA ALA A 218 -16.61 25.74 -35.98
C ALA A 218 -15.09 25.65 -36.21
N TYR A 219 -14.61 25.85 -37.44
CA TYR A 219 -13.18 25.82 -37.78
C TYR A 219 -12.38 26.98 -37.17
N ARG A 220 -13.01 28.12 -36.88
CA ARG A 220 -12.39 29.22 -36.11
C ARG A 220 -12.24 28.88 -34.63
N CYS A 221 -13.25 28.25 -34.04
CA CYS A 221 -13.14 27.70 -32.68
C CYS A 221 -12.06 26.60 -32.60
N TRP A 222 -11.94 25.75 -33.63
CA TRP A 222 -10.87 24.77 -33.73
C TRP A 222 -9.49 25.42 -33.81
N LEU A 223 -9.30 26.45 -34.66
CA LEU A 223 -8.06 27.24 -34.72
C LEU A 223 -7.73 27.90 -33.38
N GLY A 224 -8.73 28.38 -32.63
CA GLY A 224 -8.55 28.89 -31.27
C GLY A 224 -8.01 27.84 -30.30
N GLY A 225 -8.56 26.62 -30.34
CA GLY A 225 -8.10 25.50 -29.51
C GLY A 225 -6.68 25.05 -29.85
N VAL A 226 -6.31 24.99 -31.14
CA VAL A 226 -4.93 24.67 -31.58
C VAL A 226 -3.95 25.80 -31.27
N SER A 227 -4.39 27.07 -31.34
CA SER A 227 -3.56 28.21 -30.92
C SER A 227 -3.23 28.15 -29.43
N CYS A 228 -4.14 27.63 -28.59
CA CYS A 228 -3.89 27.45 -27.17
C CYS A 228 -2.77 26.43 -26.87
N ASP A 229 -2.53 25.43 -27.73
CA ASP A 229 -1.42 24.48 -27.53
C ASP A 229 -0.06 25.17 -27.59
N PHE A 230 0.14 26.16 -28.47
CA PHE A 230 1.38 26.95 -28.50
C PHE A 230 1.55 27.80 -27.23
N VAL A 231 0.47 28.43 -26.74
CA VAL A 231 0.52 29.23 -25.49
C VAL A 231 0.82 28.33 -24.29
N ARG A 232 0.21 27.13 -24.24
CA ARG A 232 0.51 26.08 -23.25
C ARG A 232 1.97 25.67 -23.30
N LEU A 233 2.49 25.29 -24.48
CA LEU A 233 3.86 24.80 -24.65
C LEU A 233 4.92 25.86 -24.32
N MET A 234 4.69 27.11 -24.70
CA MET A 234 5.56 28.23 -24.31
C MET A 234 5.58 28.42 -22.78
N ARG A 235 4.43 28.23 -22.10
CA ARG A 235 4.35 28.34 -20.64
C ARG A 235 4.95 27.14 -19.91
N GLU A 236 4.73 25.92 -20.40
CA GLU A 236 5.39 24.69 -19.92
C GLU A 236 6.92 24.85 -19.99
N TRP A 237 7.45 25.29 -21.13
CA TRP A 237 8.89 25.51 -21.34
C TRP A 237 9.46 26.64 -20.46
N GLN A 238 8.73 27.75 -20.26
CA GLN A 238 9.14 28.82 -19.33
C GLN A 238 9.26 28.34 -17.89
N LEU A 239 8.31 27.52 -17.43
CA LEU A 239 8.29 26.99 -16.07
C LEU A 239 9.44 26.01 -15.85
N ASP A 240 9.68 25.11 -16.80
CA ASP A 240 10.76 24.14 -16.67
C ASP A 240 12.16 24.76 -16.87
N SER A 241 12.31 25.73 -17.78
CA SER A 241 13.57 26.49 -17.92
C SER A 241 13.96 27.21 -16.62
N ARG A 242 12.97 27.72 -15.87
CA ARG A 242 13.20 28.28 -14.53
C ARG A 242 13.62 27.20 -13.52
N ARG A 243 13.01 26.01 -13.56
CA ARG A 243 13.44 24.86 -12.73
C ARG A 243 14.86 24.43 -13.04
N ARG A 244 15.25 24.32 -14.32
CA ARG A 244 16.63 23.99 -14.74
C ARG A 244 17.63 25.08 -14.32
N ALA A 245 17.25 26.36 -14.39
CA ALA A 245 18.10 27.45 -13.90
C ALA A 245 18.31 27.39 -12.37
N ILE A 246 17.24 27.20 -11.60
CA ILE A 246 17.31 27.05 -10.13
C ILE A 246 18.11 25.79 -9.76
N ARG A 247 17.91 24.65 -10.43
CA ARG A 247 18.72 23.43 -10.23
C ARG A 247 20.21 23.67 -10.50
N LYS A 248 20.56 24.36 -11.60
CA LYS A 248 21.97 24.72 -11.88
C LYS A 248 22.56 25.64 -10.81
N GLN A 249 21.78 26.56 -10.26
CA GLN A 249 22.22 27.37 -9.12
C GLN A 249 22.41 26.52 -7.86
N MET A 250 21.48 25.63 -7.52
CA MET A 250 21.60 24.73 -6.36
C MET A 250 22.84 23.80 -6.45
N VAL A 251 23.18 23.31 -7.64
CA VAL A 251 24.41 22.53 -7.88
C VAL A 251 25.67 23.39 -7.74
N ALA A 252 25.65 24.64 -8.23
CA ALA A 252 26.75 25.59 -8.03
C ALA A 252 26.91 26.02 -6.55
N ASP A 253 25.81 26.07 -5.81
CA ASP A 253 25.74 26.30 -4.36
C ASP A 253 26.09 25.02 -3.55
N GLY A 254 26.57 23.95 -4.20
CA GLY A 254 27.05 22.72 -3.55
C GLY A 254 25.97 21.80 -2.97
N ARG A 255 24.69 21.97 -3.34
CA ARG A 255 23.57 21.18 -2.80
C ARG A 255 23.36 19.90 -3.61
N ALA A 256 23.07 18.79 -2.93
CA ALA A 256 22.72 17.53 -3.57
C ALA A 256 21.41 17.64 -4.36
N VAL A 257 21.34 16.96 -5.51
CA VAL A 257 20.17 16.87 -6.40
C VAL A 257 19.92 15.40 -6.70
N ALA A 258 18.65 14.97 -6.67
CA ALA A 258 18.31 13.55 -6.73
C ALA A 258 18.62 12.91 -8.10
N GLU A 259 19.22 11.72 -8.06
CA GLU A 259 19.79 11.00 -9.21
C GLU A 259 18.79 10.72 -10.36
N TYR A 260 17.50 10.61 -10.05
CA TYR A 260 16.45 10.28 -11.03
C TYR A 260 16.00 11.46 -11.92
N GLN A 261 16.45 12.70 -11.64
CA GLN A 261 15.92 13.91 -12.30
C GLN A 261 16.36 14.07 -13.76
N ASP A 262 17.53 13.56 -14.14
CA ASP A 262 18.01 13.59 -15.53
C ASP A 262 17.07 12.83 -16.48
N ASP A 263 16.45 11.76 -15.99
CA ASP A 263 15.46 10.99 -16.74
C ASP A 263 14.09 11.67 -16.78
N GLU A 264 13.77 12.55 -15.83
CA GLU A 264 12.58 13.42 -15.92
C GLU A 264 12.74 14.50 -17.00
N ASP A 265 13.90 15.15 -17.08
CA ASP A 265 14.18 16.15 -18.13
C ASP A 265 14.11 15.51 -19.53
N LYS A 266 14.68 14.31 -19.72
CA LYS A 266 14.57 13.54 -20.98
C LYS A 266 13.12 13.20 -21.32
N LYS A 267 12.28 12.84 -20.32
CA LYS A 267 10.84 12.57 -20.50
C LYS A 267 10.08 13.86 -20.86
N PHE A 268 10.38 14.98 -20.21
CA PHE A 268 9.79 16.28 -20.49
C PHE A 268 10.11 16.76 -21.91
N ASP A 269 11.39 16.79 -22.30
CA ASP A 269 11.82 17.27 -23.62
C ASP A 269 11.20 16.42 -24.74
N LYS A 270 11.17 15.10 -24.57
CA LYS A 270 10.49 14.17 -25.50
C LYS A 270 8.99 14.46 -25.61
N LYS A 271 8.28 14.69 -24.50
CA LYS A 271 6.85 15.07 -24.51
C LYS A 271 6.65 16.41 -25.21
N TRP A 272 7.44 17.43 -24.85
CA TRP A 272 7.29 18.80 -25.33
C TRP A 272 7.47 18.88 -26.85
N TRP A 273 8.54 18.27 -27.39
CA TRP A 273 8.75 18.20 -28.83
C TRP A 273 7.64 17.45 -29.57
N THR A 274 7.08 16.40 -28.94
CA THR A 274 5.98 15.64 -29.50
C THR A 274 4.70 16.48 -29.59
N ASP A 275 4.31 17.14 -28.49
CA ASP A 275 3.17 18.07 -28.46
C ASP A 275 3.34 19.22 -29.47
N PHE A 276 4.55 19.78 -29.57
CA PHE A 276 4.88 20.86 -30.51
C PHE A 276 4.73 20.43 -31.97
N MET A 277 5.17 19.22 -32.32
CA MET A 277 4.98 18.66 -33.67
C MET A 277 3.50 18.40 -34.00
N ILE A 278 2.70 17.94 -33.02
CA ILE A 278 1.25 17.77 -33.19
C ILE A 278 0.56 19.13 -33.44
N ALA A 279 0.86 20.14 -32.63
CA ALA A 279 0.30 21.48 -32.78
C ALA A 279 0.70 22.12 -34.13
N SER A 280 1.98 22.00 -34.51
CA SER A 280 2.52 22.50 -35.79
C SER A 280 1.93 21.80 -37.01
N ALA A 281 1.53 20.53 -36.88
CA ALA A 281 0.86 19.79 -37.95
C ALA A 281 -0.63 20.15 -38.08
N TRP A 282 -1.33 20.42 -36.97
CA TRP A 282 -2.74 20.86 -37.00
C TRP A 282 -2.93 22.34 -37.37
N PHE A 283 -1.99 23.23 -37.02
CA PHE A 283 -2.19 24.68 -37.18
C PHE A 283 -2.43 25.14 -38.63
N PRO A 284 -1.67 24.70 -39.66
CA PRO A 284 -1.95 25.06 -41.05
C PRO A 284 -3.31 24.55 -41.55
N MET A 285 -3.72 23.37 -41.07
CA MET A 285 -5.01 22.75 -41.39
C MET A 285 -6.17 23.59 -40.84
N ALA A 286 -6.12 23.93 -39.55
CA ALA A 286 -7.13 24.78 -38.91
C ALA A 286 -7.15 26.20 -39.51
N LEU A 287 -5.99 26.76 -39.82
CA LEU A 287 -5.86 28.07 -40.46
C LEU A 287 -6.50 28.08 -41.85
N HIS A 288 -6.23 27.07 -42.69
CA HIS A 288 -6.83 26.94 -44.02
C HIS A 288 -8.37 26.93 -43.95
N PHE A 289 -8.96 26.05 -43.11
CA PHE A 289 -10.42 25.93 -43.01
C PHE A 289 -11.12 27.09 -42.26
N SER A 290 -10.39 27.91 -41.50
CA SER A 290 -10.94 29.11 -40.84
C SER A 290 -11.24 30.30 -41.78
N SER A 291 -10.80 30.21 -43.04
CA SER A 291 -10.81 31.31 -44.02
C SER A 291 -11.99 31.24 -44.98
N ALA A 292 -12.76 32.32 -45.06
CA ALA A 292 -13.87 32.48 -46.01
C ALA A 292 -13.43 32.85 -47.44
N LYS A 293 -12.13 33.04 -47.69
CA LYS A 293 -11.58 33.55 -48.97
C LYS A 293 -10.60 32.59 -49.65
N GLY A 294 -10.75 31.28 -49.43
CA GLY A 294 -9.96 30.24 -50.12
C GLY A 294 -8.73 29.70 -49.37
N GLY A 295 -8.56 30.05 -48.09
CA GLY A 295 -7.52 29.45 -47.24
C GLY A 295 -6.09 29.81 -47.63
N ILE A 296 -5.16 28.89 -47.37
CA ILE A 296 -3.74 29.01 -47.71
C ILE A 296 -3.54 28.76 -49.23
N PRO A 297 -2.86 29.64 -49.98
CA PRO A 297 -2.55 29.43 -51.40
C PRO A 297 -1.77 28.14 -51.66
N GLY A 298 -2.09 27.42 -52.74
CA GLY A 298 -1.43 26.16 -53.13
C GLY A 298 -1.80 24.93 -52.29
N TRP A 299 -2.71 25.07 -51.31
CA TRP A 299 -3.19 23.96 -50.50
C TRP A 299 -3.83 22.85 -51.34
N ASN A 300 -3.51 21.59 -51.01
CA ASN A 300 -3.90 20.43 -51.79
C ASN A 300 -3.99 19.17 -50.91
N LEU A 301 -4.56 18.09 -51.46
CA LEU A 301 -4.76 16.82 -50.73
C LEU A 301 -3.45 16.18 -50.24
N GLY A 302 -2.32 16.42 -50.91
CA GLY A 302 -1.00 15.94 -50.45
C GLY A 302 -0.57 16.63 -49.16
N VAL A 303 -0.64 17.96 -49.12
CA VAL A 303 -0.35 18.77 -47.91
C VAL A 303 -1.32 18.41 -46.77
N MET A 304 -2.63 18.33 -47.08
CA MET A 304 -3.65 17.90 -46.11
C MET A 304 -3.37 16.50 -45.55
N GLY A 305 -2.95 15.56 -46.39
CA GLY A 305 -2.56 14.22 -46.00
C GLY A 305 -1.31 14.20 -45.11
N ILE A 306 -0.25 14.94 -45.47
CA ILE A 306 0.99 15.02 -44.67
C ILE A 306 0.71 15.62 -43.29
N CYS A 307 0.02 16.77 -43.21
CA CYS A 307 -0.33 17.40 -41.94
C CYS A 307 -1.15 16.47 -41.04
N GLY A 308 -2.20 15.82 -41.58
CA GLY A 308 -3.01 14.89 -40.81
C GLY A 308 -2.30 13.59 -40.43
N LEU A 309 -1.37 13.11 -41.26
CA LEU A 309 -0.52 11.95 -40.93
C LEU A 309 0.42 12.29 -39.78
N VAL A 310 1.19 13.40 -39.84
CA VAL A 310 2.09 13.81 -38.76
C VAL A 310 1.32 13.99 -37.45
N ALA A 311 0.18 14.69 -37.48
CA ALA A 311 -0.66 14.91 -36.31
C ALA A 311 -1.31 13.62 -35.75
N GLY A 312 -1.50 12.59 -36.58
CA GLY A 312 -2.04 11.28 -36.18
C GLY A 312 -0.98 10.25 -35.74
N SER A 313 0.23 10.33 -36.29
CA SER A 313 1.33 9.37 -36.05
C SER A 313 2.21 9.73 -34.85
N THR A 314 2.23 11.00 -34.43
CA THR A 314 3.15 11.49 -33.39
C THR A 314 2.59 11.44 -31.98
N ARG A 315 1.27 11.32 -31.78
CA ARG A 315 0.74 10.94 -30.45
C ARG A 315 1.44 9.65 -30.02
N PRO A 316 2.20 9.62 -28.91
CA PRO A 316 2.72 8.37 -28.42
C PRO A 316 1.52 7.46 -28.17
N LYS A 317 1.66 6.19 -28.54
CA LYS A 317 1.15 5.21 -27.58
C LYS A 317 1.85 5.55 -26.26
N GLU A 318 1.10 5.65 -25.17
CA GLU A 318 1.68 5.16 -23.93
C GLU A 318 2.20 3.77 -24.27
N SER A 319 3.52 3.64 -24.31
CA SER A 319 4.12 2.32 -24.30
C SER A 319 3.71 1.75 -22.96
N GLN A 320 2.69 0.90 -22.99
CA GLN A 320 2.68 -0.30 -22.19
C GLN A 320 3.93 -1.10 -22.61
N THR A 321 5.09 -0.61 -22.15
CA THR A 321 6.06 -1.49 -21.51
C THR A 321 5.24 -2.47 -20.67
N PRO A 322 5.49 -3.79 -20.76
CA PRO A 322 4.83 -4.72 -19.86
C PRO A 322 5.10 -4.18 -18.45
N LYS A 323 4.03 -3.84 -17.73
CA LYS A 323 4.14 -3.25 -16.39
C LYS A 323 5.02 -4.19 -15.58
N ALA A 324 6.06 -3.64 -14.93
CA ALA A 324 6.86 -4.44 -14.01
C ALA A 324 5.90 -5.12 -13.01
N PRO A 325 6.08 -6.43 -12.75
CA PRO A 325 5.20 -7.16 -11.83
C PRO A 325 5.24 -6.45 -10.47
N PHE A 326 4.07 -6.20 -9.90
CA PHE A 326 4.00 -5.54 -8.60
C PHE A 326 4.51 -6.50 -7.53
N ASN A 327 5.41 -6.04 -6.66
CA ASN A 327 5.95 -6.82 -5.56
C ASN A 327 5.40 -6.30 -4.23
N ILE A 328 4.74 -7.13 -3.44
CA ILE A 328 4.20 -6.73 -2.13
C ILE A 328 5.29 -6.55 -1.05
N LEU A 329 6.45 -7.17 -1.24
CA LEU A 329 7.56 -7.13 -0.28
C LEU A 329 8.15 -5.72 -0.22
N GLU A 330 8.12 -5.12 0.97
CA GLU A 330 8.59 -3.76 1.27
C GLU A 330 7.89 -2.59 0.53
N SER A 331 6.89 -2.85 -0.30
CA SER A 331 6.09 -1.79 -0.95
C SER A 331 5.40 -0.88 0.07
N SER A 332 5.40 0.43 -0.23
CA SER A 332 4.72 1.45 0.57
C SER A 332 3.20 1.47 0.35
N ILE A 333 2.46 2.15 1.23
CA ILE A 333 1.03 2.48 1.03
C ILE A 333 0.83 3.24 -0.29
N ALA A 334 1.78 4.09 -0.69
CA ALA A 334 1.74 4.81 -1.95
C ALA A 334 1.89 3.88 -3.17
N ASP A 335 2.80 2.90 -3.11
CA ASP A 335 3.01 1.90 -4.18
C ASP A 335 1.78 0.99 -4.35
N HIS A 336 1.23 0.50 -3.24
CA HIS A 336 -0.01 -0.26 -3.22
C HIS A 336 -1.16 0.53 -3.85
N ARG A 337 -1.33 1.79 -3.43
CA ARG A 337 -2.33 2.70 -4.00
C ARG A 337 -2.11 2.94 -5.49
N GLN A 338 -0.87 3.08 -5.96
CA GLN A 338 -0.54 3.23 -7.39
C GLN A 338 -0.82 1.96 -8.20
N ALA A 339 -0.48 0.79 -7.67
CA ALA A 339 -0.72 -0.50 -8.30
C ALA A 339 -2.24 -0.76 -8.46
N LEU A 340 -3.03 -0.50 -7.42
CA LEU A 340 -4.49 -0.62 -7.44
C LEU A 340 -5.14 0.45 -8.34
N ASN A 341 -4.74 1.73 -8.23
CA ASN A 341 -5.33 2.82 -9.02
C ASN A 341 -5.03 2.70 -10.52
N SER A 342 -3.88 2.14 -10.90
CA SER A 342 -3.53 1.93 -12.31
C SER A 342 -4.02 0.60 -12.88
N GLY A 343 -4.67 -0.26 -12.08
CA GLY A 343 -5.05 -1.60 -12.49
C GLY A 343 -3.85 -2.48 -12.85
N THR A 344 -2.79 -2.47 -12.04
CA THR A 344 -1.72 -3.48 -12.10
C THR A 344 -2.14 -4.73 -11.34
N ILE A 345 -2.81 -4.54 -10.21
CA ILE A 345 -3.24 -5.55 -9.25
C ILE A 345 -4.67 -5.23 -8.78
N THR A 346 -5.44 -6.22 -8.35
CA THR A 346 -6.70 -6.03 -7.63
C THR A 346 -6.51 -6.13 -6.12
N SER A 347 -7.43 -5.63 -5.31
CA SER A 347 -7.40 -5.80 -3.85
C SER A 347 -7.49 -7.28 -3.46
N VAL A 348 -8.27 -8.08 -4.20
CA VAL A 348 -8.33 -9.54 -4.06
C VAL A 348 -6.97 -10.19 -4.30
N ASP A 349 -6.30 -9.86 -5.41
CA ASP A 349 -4.96 -10.39 -5.71
C ASP A 349 -3.93 -10.01 -4.64
N LEU A 350 -3.99 -8.74 -4.18
CA LEU A 350 -3.11 -8.21 -3.15
C LEU A 350 -3.25 -8.97 -1.82
N VAL A 351 -4.49 -9.20 -1.38
CA VAL A 351 -4.79 -10.00 -0.20
C VAL A 351 -4.32 -11.45 -0.36
N ILE A 352 -4.45 -12.06 -1.55
CA ILE A 352 -3.99 -13.42 -1.81
C ILE A 352 -2.46 -13.55 -1.67
N SER A 353 -1.69 -12.60 -2.19
CA SER A 353 -0.23 -12.59 -2.00
C SER A 353 0.16 -12.49 -0.52
N TYR A 354 -0.50 -11.63 0.26
CA TYR A 354 -0.27 -11.55 1.70
C TYR A 354 -0.69 -12.83 2.46
N LEU A 355 -1.84 -13.43 2.11
CA LEU A 355 -2.28 -14.71 2.69
C LEU A 355 -1.29 -15.85 2.38
N ASN A 356 -0.70 -15.88 1.18
CA ASN A 356 0.37 -16.83 0.85
C ASN A 356 1.63 -16.61 1.71
N ARG A 357 2.08 -15.36 1.93
CA ARG A 357 3.19 -15.05 2.86
C ARG A 357 2.88 -15.48 4.30
N ILE A 358 1.65 -15.28 4.77
CA ILE A 358 1.18 -15.73 6.09
C ILE A 358 1.24 -17.26 6.17
N ALA A 359 0.71 -17.95 5.17
CA ALA A 359 0.66 -19.39 5.14
C ALA A 359 2.07 -20.03 5.17
N THR A 360 3.04 -19.44 4.45
CA THR A 360 4.44 -19.87 4.49
C THR A 360 5.16 -19.47 5.78
N TYR A 361 4.99 -18.24 6.29
CA TYR A 361 5.83 -17.71 7.37
C TYR A 361 5.18 -17.66 8.77
N ASP A 362 3.87 -17.43 8.89
CA ASP A 362 3.16 -17.56 10.18
C ASP A 362 2.94 -19.04 10.53
N ILE A 363 2.48 -19.83 9.55
CA ILE A 363 1.94 -21.17 9.75
C ILE A 363 3.00 -22.26 9.55
N ARG A 364 3.72 -22.30 8.41
CA ARG A 364 4.78 -23.32 8.16
C ARG A 364 6.10 -23.02 8.87
N LEU A 365 6.55 -21.76 8.91
CA LEU A 365 7.77 -21.36 9.66
C LEU A 365 7.51 -21.13 11.16
N GLY A 366 6.25 -20.98 11.58
CA GLY A 366 5.87 -20.87 12.98
C GLY A 366 6.11 -19.51 13.64
N LEU A 367 6.12 -18.40 12.88
CA LEU A 367 6.26 -17.06 13.47
C LEU A 367 5.06 -16.64 14.34
N ASN A 368 3.90 -17.29 14.17
CA ASN A 368 2.76 -17.24 15.08
C ASN A 368 2.30 -15.82 15.52
N ALA A 369 2.33 -14.89 14.57
CA ALA A 369 1.89 -13.51 14.67
C ALA A 369 0.36 -13.34 14.69
N PHE A 370 -0.42 -14.31 14.19
CA PHE A 370 -1.89 -14.23 14.09
C PHE A 370 -2.66 -15.10 15.10
N THR A 371 -3.75 -14.55 15.66
CA THR A 371 -4.69 -15.23 16.58
C THR A 371 -5.97 -15.71 15.89
N VAL A 372 -6.54 -14.87 15.03
CA VAL A 372 -7.78 -15.14 14.28
C VAL A 372 -7.77 -14.37 12.97
N PHE A 373 -8.14 -15.03 11.87
CA PHE A 373 -8.25 -14.40 10.55
C PHE A 373 -9.66 -13.85 10.31
N ASN A 374 -9.78 -12.77 9.54
CA ASN A 374 -11.08 -12.21 9.16
C ASN A 374 -11.74 -13.14 8.14
N PRO A 375 -12.89 -13.79 8.43
CA PRO A 375 -13.57 -14.66 7.48
C PRO A 375 -14.06 -13.91 6.23
N ASN A 376 -14.19 -12.58 6.31
CA ASN A 376 -14.62 -11.71 5.22
C ASN A 376 -13.47 -11.06 4.43
N VAL A 377 -12.20 -11.38 4.70
CA VAL A 377 -11.05 -10.66 4.10
C VAL A 377 -11.11 -10.58 2.56
N LEU A 378 -11.51 -11.67 1.89
CA LEU A 378 -11.63 -11.70 0.42
C LEU A 378 -12.92 -11.04 -0.11
N SER A 379 -13.99 -10.97 0.69
CA SER A 379 -15.23 -10.26 0.29
C SER A 379 -15.13 -8.75 0.54
N GLU A 380 -14.43 -8.32 1.58
CA GLU A 380 -14.00 -6.92 1.79
C GLU A 380 -13.11 -6.44 0.64
N ALA A 381 -12.12 -7.24 0.24
CA ALA A 381 -11.27 -6.97 -0.93
C ALA A 381 -12.08 -6.88 -2.23
N ALA A 382 -12.96 -7.85 -2.50
CA ALA A 382 -13.82 -7.84 -3.68
C ALA A 382 -14.79 -6.64 -3.71
N ALA A 383 -15.23 -6.15 -2.54
CA ALA A 383 -16.05 -4.94 -2.44
C ALA A 383 -15.25 -3.66 -2.79
N SER A 384 -13.97 -3.58 -2.39
CA SER A 384 -13.05 -2.52 -2.83
C SER A 384 -12.86 -2.55 -4.35
N ASP A 385 -12.62 -3.72 -4.94
CA ASP A 385 -12.47 -3.87 -6.40
C ASP A 385 -13.76 -3.56 -7.17
N LEU A 386 -14.92 -3.93 -6.64
CA LEU A 386 -16.22 -3.56 -7.20
C LEU A 386 -16.45 -2.03 -7.15
N ARG A 387 -16.10 -1.38 -6.03
CA ARG A 387 -16.16 0.08 -5.88
C ARG A 387 -15.25 0.78 -6.89
N ARG A 388 -14.03 0.27 -7.09
CA ARG A 388 -13.07 0.72 -8.12
C ARG A 388 -13.62 0.52 -9.54
N ALA A 389 -14.19 -0.65 -9.85
CA ALA A 389 -14.78 -0.97 -11.15
C ALA A 389 -16.04 -0.15 -11.49
N GLN A 390 -16.79 0.31 -10.48
CA GLN A 390 -17.88 1.28 -10.61
C GLN A 390 -17.41 2.70 -10.95
N GLY A 391 -16.10 2.99 -10.80
CA GLY A 391 -15.53 4.33 -11.02
C GLY A 391 -15.81 5.30 -9.87
N LEU A 392 -16.11 4.79 -8.67
CA LEU A 392 -16.23 5.63 -7.47
C LEU A 392 -14.84 6.10 -7.03
N PRO A 393 -14.71 7.31 -6.44
CA PRO A 393 -13.42 7.78 -5.94
C PRO A 393 -12.82 6.81 -4.90
N PRO A 394 -11.56 6.40 -5.04
CA PRO A 394 -10.90 5.57 -4.04
C PRO A 394 -10.75 6.38 -2.75
N ARG A 395 -11.06 5.73 -1.63
CA ARG A 395 -10.79 6.20 -0.28
C ARG A 395 -9.28 6.13 0.04
N LEU A 396 -8.84 6.76 1.13
CA LEU A 396 -7.41 6.96 1.43
C LEU A 396 -6.60 5.65 1.48
N LEU A 397 -7.20 4.57 1.99
CA LEU A 397 -6.58 3.25 2.13
C LEU A 397 -7.36 2.16 1.35
N GLU A 398 -8.09 2.54 0.30
CA GLU A 398 -9.01 1.68 -0.45
C GLU A 398 -8.37 0.38 -0.97
N GLY A 399 -8.71 -0.75 -0.37
CA GLY A 399 -8.21 -2.07 -0.74
C GLY A 399 -6.82 -2.41 -0.21
N ILE A 400 -6.24 -1.59 0.67
CA ILE A 400 -4.92 -1.80 1.27
C ILE A 400 -5.09 -2.66 2.54
N PRO A 401 -4.39 -3.80 2.66
CA PRO A 401 -4.63 -4.74 3.75
C PRO A 401 -3.80 -4.45 5.01
N TYR A 402 -4.41 -4.69 6.18
CA TYR A 402 -3.81 -4.38 7.49
C TYR A 402 -4.06 -5.47 8.56
N THR A 403 -3.34 -5.36 9.68
CA THR A 403 -3.53 -6.17 10.89
C THR A 403 -3.86 -5.33 12.13
N ILE A 404 -4.51 -5.94 13.14
CA ILE A 404 -4.88 -5.27 14.39
C ILE A 404 -4.70 -6.18 15.61
N LYS A 405 -4.16 -5.67 16.71
CA LYS A 405 -3.94 -6.45 17.94
C LYS A 405 -5.24 -7.03 18.51
N ASP A 406 -5.20 -8.21 19.12
CA ASP A 406 -6.42 -8.85 19.64
C ASP A 406 -7.14 -8.06 20.75
N SER A 407 -6.47 -7.07 21.35
CA SER A 407 -7.04 -6.10 22.27
C SER A 407 -8.12 -5.20 21.68
N TYR A 408 -8.24 -5.06 20.35
CA TYR A 408 -9.25 -4.19 19.74
C TYR A 408 -10.56 -4.93 19.44
N LYS A 409 -11.69 -4.27 19.68
CA LYS A 409 -13.00 -4.66 19.14
C LYS A 409 -13.02 -4.54 17.61
N VAL A 410 -13.52 -5.59 16.96
CA VAL A 410 -13.85 -5.62 15.52
C VAL A 410 -15.15 -6.43 15.35
N ALA A 411 -16.18 -5.82 14.76
CA ALA A 411 -17.52 -6.39 14.68
C ALA A 411 -17.52 -7.80 14.06
N GLY A 412 -18.11 -8.76 14.77
CA GLY A 412 -18.19 -10.16 14.33
C GLY A 412 -16.89 -10.97 14.49
N MET A 413 -15.82 -10.40 15.05
CA MET A 413 -14.60 -11.13 15.42
C MET A 413 -14.43 -11.24 16.94
N SER A 414 -13.70 -12.26 17.39
CA SER A 414 -13.37 -12.44 18.81
C SER A 414 -12.48 -11.31 19.34
N VAL A 415 -12.50 -11.08 20.66
CA VAL A 415 -11.73 -10.03 21.34
C VAL A 415 -11.22 -10.52 22.69
N THR A 416 -10.47 -11.63 22.64
CA THR A 416 -10.06 -12.40 23.83
C THR A 416 -8.91 -11.76 24.59
N ASN A 417 -8.29 -10.72 24.04
CA ASN A 417 -7.15 -10.00 24.63
C ASN A 417 -5.96 -10.96 24.93
N GLY A 418 -5.82 -12.02 24.14
CA GLY A 418 -4.86 -13.12 24.36
C GLY A 418 -5.15 -14.03 25.57
N SER A 419 -6.27 -13.82 26.29
CA SER A 419 -6.56 -14.46 27.57
C SER A 419 -7.36 -15.75 27.45
N PRO A 420 -6.93 -16.87 28.09
CA PRO A 420 -7.70 -18.10 28.13
C PRO A 420 -9.10 -17.97 28.79
N ALA A 421 -9.27 -17.11 29.80
CA ALA A 421 -10.58 -16.84 30.42
C ALA A 421 -11.59 -16.21 29.46
N LEU A 422 -11.13 -15.49 28.44
CA LEU A 422 -11.97 -14.78 27.46
C LEU A 422 -12.10 -15.58 26.14
N LYS A 423 -11.75 -16.86 26.13
CA LYS A 423 -11.86 -17.74 24.96
C LYS A 423 -13.31 -17.81 24.45
N GLY A 424 -13.54 -17.21 23.29
CA GLY A 424 -14.86 -17.16 22.63
C GLY A 424 -15.64 -15.85 22.84
N LEU A 425 -15.11 -14.89 23.59
CA LEU A 425 -15.70 -13.54 23.70
C LEU A 425 -15.71 -12.84 22.34
N MET A 426 -16.89 -12.43 21.87
CA MET A 426 -17.11 -11.78 20.57
C MET A 426 -17.27 -10.26 20.69
N SER A 427 -16.83 -9.50 19.69
CA SER A 427 -17.04 -8.04 19.65
C SER A 427 -18.42 -7.69 19.10
N SER A 428 -19.21 -6.93 19.87
CA SER A 428 -20.53 -6.42 19.44
C SER A 428 -20.49 -5.28 18.42
N GLY A 429 -19.30 -4.76 18.10
CA GLY A 429 -19.09 -3.65 17.18
C GLY A 429 -17.60 -3.38 16.96
N ASP A 430 -17.27 -2.40 16.14
CA ASP A 430 -15.89 -1.95 15.92
C ASP A 430 -15.39 -1.02 17.03
N SER A 431 -14.08 -1.04 17.27
CA SER A 431 -13.35 0.05 17.93
C SER A 431 -13.27 1.29 17.04
N ALA A 432 -13.03 2.47 17.62
CA ALA A 432 -12.93 3.72 16.86
C ALA A 432 -11.85 3.67 15.76
N ILE A 433 -10.73 3.00 16.03
CA ILE A 433 -9.65 2.78 15.07
C ILE A 433 -10.09 1.82 13.95
N ALA A 434 -10.69 0.68 14.28
CA ALA A 434 -11.17 -0.28 13.29
C ALA A 434 -12.27 0.33 12.37
N GLY A 435 -13.19 1.10 12.94
CA GLY A 435 -14.20 1.86 12.20
C GLY A 435 -13.58 2.83 11.20
N LYS A 436 -12.66 3.71 11.64
CA LYS A 436 -11.94 4.66 10.76
C LYS A 436 -11.20 3.95 9.62
N LEU A 437 -10.56 2.81 9.88
CA LEU A 437 -9.85 2.05 8.86
C LEU A 437 -10.80 1.38 7.85
N ARG A 438 -11.92 0.82 8.33
CA ARG A 438 -13.00 0.27 7.47
C ARG A 438 -13.64 1.37 6.60
N ASP A 439 -13.88 2.54 7.19
CA ASP A 439 -14.43 3.72 6.51
C ASP A 439 -13.44 4.28 5.49
N ALA A 440 -12.14 4.29 5.78
CA ALA A 440 -11.07 4.64 4.82
C ALA A 440 -10.80 3.55 3.76
N GLY A 441 -11.43 2.38 3.88
CA GLY A 441 -11.41 1.30 2.90
C GLY A 441 -10.26 0.31 3.02
N ALA A 442 -9.53 0.31 4.14
CA ALA A 442 -8.53 -0.70 4.43
C ALA A 442 -9.21 -2.06 4.67
N VAL A 443 -8.56 -3.15 4.24
CA VAL A 443 -9.08 -4.53 4.34
C VAL A 443 -8.42 -5.25 5.52
N LEU A 444 -9.21 -5.75 6.47
CA LEU A 444 -8.64 -6.40 7.64
C LEU A 444 -8.27 -7.85 7.32
N ILE A 445 -6.99 -8.23 7.40
CA ILE A 445 -6.56 -9.63 7.26
C ILE A 445 -6.95 -10.46 8.47
N GLY A 446 -6.72 -9.93 9.66
CA GLY A 446 -6.91 -10.68 10.91
C GLY A 446 -6.31 -9.97 12.12
N LYS A 447 -6.50 -10.59 13.28
CA LYS A 447 -6.04 -10.10 14.56
C LYS A 447 -4.73 -10.76 14.99
N THR A 448 -3.88 -10.02 15.68
CA THR A 448 -2.50 -10.41 15.96
C THR A 448 -2.20 -10.69 17.44
N ASN A 449 -1.20 -11.54 17.64
CA ASN A 449 -0.85 -12.21 18.88
C ASN A 449 -0.28 -11.29 19.95
N MET A 450 -0.53 -11.68 21.21
CA MET A 450 -0.25 -10.92 22.41
C MET A 450 -0.35 -11.79 23.69
N PRO A 451 0.40 -11.47 24.76
CA PRO A 451 0.22 -12.09 26.08
C PRO A 451 -1.18 -11.76 26.66
N PRO A 452 -1.66 -12.55 27.64
CA PRO A 452 -2.96 -12.34 28.28
C PRO A 452 -3.13 -10.92 28.83
N MET A 453 -4.30 -10.34 28.57
CA MET A 453 -4.73 -9.03 29.05
C MET A 453 -3.78 -7.87 28.70
N ALA A 454 -2.95 -8.04 27.67
CA ALA A 454 -1.83 -7.15 27.31
C ALA A 454 -0.76 -6.93 28.40
N ALA A 455 -0.87 -7.60 29.55
CA ALA A 455 -0.21 -7.27 30.81
C ALA A 455 1.19 -7.89 30.95
N GLY A 456 1.98 -7.74 29.90
CA GLY A 456 3.31 -8.31 29.77
C GLY A 456 3.92 -7.99 28.41
N GLY A 457 4.80 -8.86 27.91
CA GLY A 457 5.40 -8.74 26.59
C GLY A 457 5.42 -10.03 25.78
N MET A 458 6.12 -11.04 26.29
CA MET A 458 6.41 -12.29 25.56
C MET A 458 5.96 -13.56 26.28
N GLN A 459 5.25 -13.42 27.41
CA GLN A 459 4.56 -14.54 28.05
C GLN A 459 3.54 -15.15 27.08
N ARG A 460 3.41 -16.48 27.11
CA ARG A 460 2.48 -17.19 26.23
C ARG A 460 1.04 -17.06 26.72
N GLY A 461 0.11 -16.80 25.81
CA GLY A 461 -1.33 -16.70 26.08
C GLY A 461 -2.14 -17.86 25.50
N LEU A 462 -3.42 -17.60 25.22
CA LEU A 462 -4.35 -18.52 24.56
C LEU A 462 -3.84 -19.01 23.18
N TYR A 463 -3.02 -18.20 22.52
CA TYR A 463 -2.45 -18.46 21.18
C TYR A 463 -0.92 -18.58 21.21
N GLY A 464 -0.32 -18.90 22.36
CA GLY A 464 1.14 -18.93 22.52
C GLY A 464 1.75 -17.52 22.50
N ARG A 465 2.85 -17.33 21.78
CA ARG A 465 3.50 -16.03 21.51
C ARG A 465 3.96 -15.96 20.04
N ALA A 466 4.22 -14.76 19.53
CA ALA A 466 4.89 -14.60 18.23
C ALA A 466 6.43 -14.74 18.35
N GLU A 467 7.12 -15.07 17.27
CA GLU A 467 8.59 -15.24 17.24
C GLU A 467 9.28 -14.24 16.28
N SER A 468 10.60 -14.04 16.44
CA SER A 468 11.35 -13.01 15.69
C SER A 468 11.62 -13.39 14.23
N PRO A 469 11.28 -12.53 13.24
CA PRO A 469 11.58 -12.75 11.83
C PRO A 469 13.05 -12.43 11.48
N TYR A 470 13.81 -11.77 12.36
CA TYR A 470 15.24 -11.52 12.17
C TYR A 470 16.08 -12.70 12.64
N ASN A 471 15.99 -13.06 13.92
CA ASN A 471 16.79 -14.12 14.52
C ASN A 471 15.99 -14.90 15.57
N GLY A 472 15.80 -16.21 15.36
CA GLY A 472 15.03 -17.08 16.25
C GLY A 472 15.65 -17.32 17.64
N LYS A 473 16.89 -16.89 17.88
CA LYS A 473 17.52 -16.89 19.22
C LYS A 473 17.00 -15.77 20.12
N TYR A 474 16.35 -14.75 19.57
CA TYR A 474 15.96 -13.53 20.28
C TYR A 474 14.45 -13.28 20.20
N LEU A 475 13.91 -12.60 21.21
CA LEU A 475 12.50 -12.27 21.29
C LEU A 475 12.12 -11.17 20.28
N THR A 476 10.91 -11.26 19.72
CA THR A 476 10.35 -10.22 18.83
C THR A 476 9.86 -8.96 19.59
N ALA A 477 9.95 -8.95 20.92
CA ALA A 477 9.77 -7.78 21.78
C ALA A 477 10.40 -8.02 23.17
N ALA A 478 10.54 -6.96 23.99
CA ALA A 478 10.94 -7.07 25.38
C ALA A 478 9.95 -7.90 26.21
N PHE A 479 10.44 -8.74 27.12
CA PHE A 479 9.63 -9.76 27.78
C PHE A 479 8.58 -9.22 28.74
N SER A 480 8.85 -8.12 29.46
CA SER A 480 7.95 -7.58 30.49
C SER A 480 7.01 -6.49 29.98
N SER A 481 7.32 -5.77 28.90
CA SER A 481 6.33 -4.98 28.15
C SER A 481 6.66 -4.89 26.65
N GLY A 482 5.93 -5.71 25.90
CA GLY A 482 6.12 -5.98 24.47
C GLY A 482 4.85 -6.53 23.82
N SER A 483 3.68 -6.28 24.43
CA SER A 483 2.46 -7.07 24.16
C SER A 483 1.84 -6.91 22.77
N SER A 484 2.37 -6.05 21.89
CA SER A 484 1.97 -5.99 20.48
C SER A 484 2.84 -6.87 19.57
N ASN A 485 3.47 -7.92 20.13
CA ASN A 485 4.47 -8.76 19.45
C ASN A 485 4.03 -9.24 18.05
N GLY A 486 2.86 -9.86 17.92
CA GLY A 486 2.35 -10.33 16.62
C GLY A 486 2.05 -9.21 15.62
N ALA A 487 1.66 -8.01 16.09
CA ALA A 487 1.42 -6.88 15.20
C ALA A 487 2.71 -6.47 14.49
N ALA A 488 3.80 -6.29 15.25
CA ALA A 488 5.11 -5.96 14.70
C ALA A 488 5.66 -7.09 13.81
N THR A 489 5.65 -8.35 14.27
CA THR A 489 6.10 -9.50 13.45
C THR A 489 5.35 -9.56 12.10
N SER A 490 4.04 -9.28 12.07
CA SER A 490 3.25 -9.30 10.83
C SER A 490 3.65 -8.21 9.83
N VAL A 491 3.82 -6.95 10.28
CA VAL A 491 4.17 -5.82 9.39
C VAL A 491 5.60 -5.97 8.87
N THR A 492 6.53 -6.41 9.72
CA THR A 492 7.95 -6.61 9.38
C THR A 492 8.19 -7.77 8.45
N SER A 493 7.41 -8.84 8.56
CA SER A 493 7.45 -9.97 7.64
C SER A 493 6.75 -9.67 6.30
N SER A 494 6.28 -8.43 6.09
CA SER A 494 5.42 -8.02 5.00
C SER A 494 4.23 -8.99 4.82
N MET A 495 3.53 -9.31 5.93
CA MET A 495 2.25 -10.04 5.94
C MET A 495 1.03 -9.11 5.83
N ALA A 496 1.25 -7.80 5.93
CA ALA A 496 0.28 -6.75 5.67
C ALA A 496 1.00 -5.43 5.30
N ALA A 497 0.27 -4.45 4.77
CA ALA A 497 0.86 -3.15 4.43
C ALA A 497 1.25 -2.36 5.69
N PHE A 498 0.38 -2.32 6.70
CA PHE A 498 0.59 -1.69 8.00
C PHE A 498 -0.18 -2.46 9.10
N GLY A 499 -0.01 -2.08 10.37
CA GLY A 499 -0.67 -2.76 11.50
C GLY A 499 -0.94 -1.83 12.69
N MET A 500 -1.80 -2.28 13.61
CA MET A 500 -2.22 -1.50 14.78
C MET A 500 -1.97 -2.26 16.10
N GLY A 501 -1.04 -1.77 16.92
CA GLY A 501 -0.75 -2.23 18.28
C GLY A 501 -1.37 -1.34 19.38
N SER A 502 -0.93 -1.53 20.62
CA SER A 502 -1.22 -0.63 21.74
C SER A 502 -0.10 -0.62 22.78
N GLU A 503 0.07 0.49 23.49
CA GLU A 503 1.09 0.66 24.53
C GLU A 503 0.54 1.15 25.87
N THR A 504 0.95 0.46 26.94
CA THR A 504 0.70 0.81 28.34
C THR A 504 2.00 1.15 29.11
N VAL A 505 3.14 0.60 28.65
CA VAL A 505 4.51 0.84 29.19
C VAL A 505 5.49 0.94 28.02
N SER A 506 5.84 -0.17 27.37
CA SER A 506 6.67 -0.24 26.14
C SER A 506 6.14 -1.19 25.06
N SER A 507 4.92 -1.69 25.23
CA SER A 507 4.26 -2.63 24.32
C SER A 507 4.00 -2.13 22.89
N GLY A 508 4.29 -0.87 22.57
CA GLY A 508 4.31 -0.32 21.21
C GLY A 508 5.73 -0.18 20.68
N ARG A 509 6.60 0.52 21.43
CA ARG A 509 7.98 0.87 21.07
C ARG A 509 8.92 -0.33 21.03
N SER A 510 8.80 -1.27 21.97
CA SER A 510 9.70 -2.43 22.02
C SER A 510 9.49 -3.40 20.85
N PRO A 511 8.25 -3.82 20.51
CA PRO A 511 8.05 -4.61 19.30
C PRO A 511 8.49 -3.86 18.03
N ALA A 512 8.39 -2.52 17.99
CA ALA A 512 8.90 -1.73 16.87
C ALA A 512 10.41 -1.87 16.71
N SER A 513 11.14 -1.65 17.82
CA SER A 513 12.59 -1.73 17.91
C SER A 513 13.11 -3.11 17.48
N ASN A 514 12.59 -4.19 18.10
CA ASN A 514 12.96 -5.58 17.79
C ASN A 514 12.58 -6.06 16.39
N ASN A 515 11.84 -5.26 15.61
CA ASN A 515 11.41 -5.59 14.25
C ASN A 515 11.78 -4.54 13.19
N ALA A 516 12.60 -3.54 13.52
CA ALA A 516 12.95 -2.41 12.63
C ALA A 516 11.74 -1.68 12.02
N LEU A 517 10.70 -1.42 12.81
CA LEU A 517 9.50 -0.69 12.37
C LEU A 517 9.47 0.74 12.89
N VAL A 518 8.71 1.55 12.15
CA VAL A 518 8.19 2.82 12.65
C VAL A 518 7.00 2.55 13.56
N CYS A 519 7.04 3.15 14.76
CA CYS A 519 5.94 3.11 15.71
C CYS A 519 5.78 4.48 16.37
N TYR A 520 4.57 5.03 16.31
CA TYR A 520 4.21 6.27 16.98
C TYR A 520 3.40 5.96 18.24
N THR A 521 3.77 6.60 19.35
CA THR A 521 3.00 6.57 20.59
C THR A 521 2.51 8.00 20.88
N PRO A 522 1.18 8.24 20.82
CA PRO A 522 0.65 9.59 20.86
C PRO A 522 0.68 10.21 22.26
N SER A 523 0.50 11.53 22.30
CA SER A 523 -0.01 12.23 23.47
C SER A 523 -1.41 11.72 23.86
N LYS A 524 -1.73 11.81 25.15
CA LYS A 524 -2.96 11.29 25.74
C LYS A 524 -4.20 11.87 25.02
N GLY A 525 -5.07 11.01 24.50
CA GLY A 525 -6.34 11.39 23.86
C GLY A 525 -6.25 11.86 22.40
N LEU A 526 -5.07 11.89 21.77
CA LEU A 526 -4.95 12.24 20.34
C LEU A 526 -5.45 11.10 19.42
N LEU A 527 -5.17 9.85 19.78
CA LEU A 527 -5.82 8.66 19.19
C LEU A 527 -6.85 8.09 20.16
N SER A 528 -8.03 7.73 19.64
CA SER A 528 -9.14 7.21 20.46
C SER A 528 -8.88 5.80 20.97
N CYS A 529 -9.03 5.61 22.29
CA CYS A 529 -8.98 4.33 22.98
C CYS A 529 -10.33 3.59 22.95
N ARG A 530 -11.39 4.18 22.37
CA ARG A 530 -12.74 3.61 22.40
C ARG A 530 -12.80 2.24 21.69
N GLY A 531 -13.11 1.20 22.46
CA GLY A 531 -13.14 -0.19 22.01
C GLY A 531 -11.77 -0.88 21.93
N LEU A 532 -10.71 -0.27 22.46
CA LEU A 532 -9.48 -0.97 22.85
C LEU A 532 -9.66 -1.51 24.28
N TRP A 533 -9.24 -2.76 24.54
CA TRP A 533 -9.15 -3.31 25.89
C TRP A 533 -8.16 -2.49 26.73
N PRO A 534 -8.60 -1.88 27.86
CA PRO A 534 -7.71 -1.14 28.75
C PRO A 534 -6.86 -2.07 29.63
N LEU A 535 -5.79 -1.53 30.21
CA LEU A 535 -4.96 -2.17 31.23
C LEU A 535 -4.61 -1.17 32.34
N TYR A 536 -3.86 -0.10 32.03
CA TYR A 536 -3.70 1.05 32.93
C TYR A 536 -4.25 2.27 32.21
N VAL A 537 -5.50 2.62 32.51
CA VAL A 537 -6.26 3.68 31.83
C VAL A 537 -5.59 5.07 31.86
N THR A 538 -4.66 5.29 32.80
CA THR A 538 -3.81 6.48 32.90
C THR A 538 -2.65 6.53 31.90
N CYS A 539 -2.32 5.39 31.27
CA CYS A 539 -1.19 5.17 30.36
C CYS A 539 -1.59 4.76 28.92
N ASP A 540 -2.71 4.05 28.77
CA ASP A 540 -3.03 3.28 27.56
C ASP A 540 -3.21 4.16 26.31
N VAL A 541 -2.52 3.83 25.21
CA VAL A 541 -2.66 4.48 23.89
C VAL A 541 -2.67 3.48 22.72
N PRO A 542 -3.41 3.76 21.63
CA PRO A 542 -3.25 3.10 20.33
C PRO A 542 -1.85 3.38 19.75
N THR A 543 -1.24 2.40 19.08
CA THR A 543 0.08 2.58 18.43
C THR A 543 0.09 2.02 17.01
N PRO A 544 0.08 2.86 15.96
CA PRO A 544 0.27 2.37 14.59
C PRO A 544 1.69 1.81 14.37
N TYR A 545 1.80 0.87 13.43
CA TYR A 545 3.04 0.29 12.92
C TYR A 545 3.13 0.43 11.40
N ALA A 546 4.26 0.92 10.91
CA ALA A 546 4.59 1.02 9.49
C ALA A 546 6.06 0.65 9.22
N ARG A 547 6.40 0.32 7.97
CA ARG A 547 7.79 0.07 7.56
C ARG A 547 8.59 1.35 7.25
N SER A 548 7.91 2.48 7.11
CA SER A 548 8.51 3.81 6.90
C SER A 548 7.69 4.91 7.58
N MET A 549 8.33 6.05 7.80
CA MET A 549 7.70 7.29 8.25
C MET A 549 6.74 7.84 7.20
N ASP A 550 6.99 7.61 5.92
CA ASP A 550 6.05 7.99 4.85
C ASP A 550 4.71 7.26 4.92
N ASP A 551 4.72 5.96 5.22
CA ASP A 551 3.51 5.17 5.47
C ASP A 551 2.84 5.59 6.79
N MET A 552 3.63 5.91 7.82
CA MET A 552 3.14 6.38 9.12
C MET A 552 2.34 7.70 8.98
N LEU A 553 2.87 8.69 8.27
CA LEU A 553 2.22 9.99 8.09
C LEU A 553 0.92 9.86 7.26
N GLU A 554 0.86 8.95 6.29
CA GLU A 554 -0.38 8.69 5.54
C GLU A 554 -1.43 7.91 6.35
N LEU A 555 -1.00 7.02 7.25
CA LEU A 555 -1.89 6.33 8.18
C LEU A 555 -2.49 7.29 9.22
N LEU A 556 -1.70 8.26 9.71
CA LEU A 556 -2.16 9.28 10.67
C LEU A 556 -3.26 10.17 10.10
N ASN A 557 -3.19 10.54 8.82
CA ASN A 557 -4.28 11.24 8.10
C ASN A 557 -5.63 10.49 8.09
N VAL A 558 -5.65 9.20 8.44
CA VAL A 558 -6.89 8.44 8.69
C VAL A 558 -7.21 8.35 10.18
N ILE A 559 -6.26 7.87 11.00
CA ILE A 559 -6.57 7.46 12.37
C ILE A 559 -6.58 8.62 13.39
N ALA A 560 -5.81 9.69 13.16
CA ALA A 560 -5.70 10.85 14.05
C ALA A 560 -6.82 11.91 13.89
N THR A 561 -7.89 11.53 13.19
CA THR A 561 -9.13 12.31 13.07
C THR A 561 -9.90 12.38 14.40
N PRO A 562 -10.72 13.43 14.66
CA PRO A 562 -11.58 13.47 15.85
C PRO A 562 -12.57 12.30 15.93
N ASP A 563 -12.81 11.80 17.14
CA ASP A 563 -13.83 10.79 17.43
C ASP A 563 -14.92 11.42 18.33
N PRO A 564 -16.15 11.66 17.83
CA PRO A 564 -17.19 12.38 18.58
C PRO A 564 -17.79 11.55 19.72
N ASP A 565 -17.62 10.23 19.69
CA ASP A 565 -18.01 9.33 20.78
C ASP A 565 -16.82 9.17 21.75
N LEU A 566 -17.10 9.42 23.03
CA LEU A 566 -16.13 9.37 24.12
C LEU A 566 -16.24 8.08 24.95
N THR A 567 -17.29 7.28 24.72
CA THR A 567 -17.71 6.20 25.62
C THR A 567 -16.61 5.16 25.85
N GLY A 568 -16.11 5.05 27.08
CA GLY A 568 -15.04 4.12 27.45
C GLY A 568 -13.63 4.57 27.03
N ASP A 569 -13.48 5.81 26.52
CA ASP A 569 -12.19 6.45 26.32
C ASP A 569 -11.84 7.27 27.57
N PHE A 570 -11.28 6.61 28.56
CA PHE A 570 -11.06 7.16 29.91
C PHE A 570 -10.39 8.54 29.92
N ILE A 571 -9.45 8.81 29.02
CA ILE A 571 -8.72 10.08 28.95
C ILE A 571 -9.62 11.21 28.44
N ARG A 572 -10.51 10.93 27.48
CA ARG A 572 -11.42 11.92 26.88
C ARG A 572 -12.76 12.04 27.61
N GLU A 573 -13.17 11.02 28.35
CA GLU A 573 -14.42 10.98 29.14
C GLU A 573 -14.26 11.64 30.54
N GLN A 574 -13.07 11.61 31.14
CA GLN A 574 -12.84 12.19 32.47
C GLN A 574 -13.04 13.74 32.51
N PRO A 575 -13.64 14.29 33.59
CA PRO A 575 -13.92 15.72 33.70
C PRO A 575 -12.86 16.53 34.48
N HIS A 576 -11.73 15.91 34.85
CA HIS A 576 -10.83 16.42 35.89
C HIS A 576 -9.64 17.22 35.37
N ILE A 577 -9.12 16.88 34.18
CA ILE A 577 -8.05 17.60 33.48
C ILE A 577 -8.47 17.92 32.03
N GLN A 578 -8.07 19.08 31.53
CA GLN A 578 -8.34 19.48 30.15
C GLN A 578 -7.37 18.80 29.19
N ILE A 579 -7.90 17.99 28.27
CA ILE A 579 -7.14 17.38 27.18
C ILE A 579 -7.31 18.23 25.90
N PRO A 580 -6.23 18.63 25.22
CA PRO A 580 -6.27 19.24 23.89
C PRO A 580 -6.99 18.36 22.85
N LYS A 581 -7.59 18.99 21.84
CA LYS A 581 -8.16 18.26 20.70
C LYS A 581 -7.02 17.78 19.77
N PRO A 582 -7.21 16.67 19.01
CA PRO A 582 -6.31 16.31 17.92
C PRO A 582 -6.14 17.48 16.94
N PRO A 583 -4.92 17.71 16.40
CA PRO A 583 -4.67 18.80 15.46
C PRO A 583 -5.28 18.49 14.08
N GLU A 584 -5.97 19.46 13.49
CA GLU A 584 -6.54 19.37 12.13
C GLU A 584 -5.47 19.69 11.07
N ILE A 585 -4.47 18.82 10.94
CA ILE A 585 -3.35 18.95 9.99
C ILE A 585 -3.33 17.82 8.94
N ASP A 586 -2.65 18.06 7.83
CA ASP A 586 -2.17 16.99 6.93
C ASP A 586 -0.78 16.57 7.39
N TYR A 587 -0.69 15.38 8.01
CA TYR A 587 0.55 14.82 8.54
C TYR A 587 1.65 14.66 7.46
N THR A 588 1.29 14.53 6.18
CA THR A 588 2.28 14.46 5.10
C THR A 588 3.02 15.77 4.83
N THR A 589 2.57 16.90 5.42
CA THR A 589 3.34 18.16 5.41
C THR A 589 4.57 18.14 6.33
N LEU A 590 4.69 17.15 7.22
CA LEU A 590 5.88 16.94 8.06
C LEU A 590 7.06 16.29 7.32
N ARG A 591 6.87 15.92 6.03
CA ARG A 591 7.90 15.37 5.12
C ARG A 591 8.94 16.44 4.74
N ASN A 592 9.84 16.79 5.66
CA ASN A 592 10.84 17.84 5.51
C ASN A 592 12.26 17.36 5.93
N PRO A 593 13.26 17.34 5.03
CA PRO A 593 14.61 16.89 5.38
C PRO A 593 15.38 17.88 6.27
N ASP A 594 15.06 19.18 6.21
CA ASP A 594 15.67 20.21 7.08
C ASP A 594 15.03 20.24 8.49
N PHE A 595 14.11 19.32 8.87
CA PHE A 595 13.36 19.41 10.14
C PHE A 595 14.25 19.31 11.40
N LEU A 596 15.34 18.55 11.33
CA LEU A 596 16.33 18.40 12.42
C LEU A 596 17.37 19.54 12.49
N LYS A 597 17.35 20.48 11.55
CA LYS A 597 18.39 21.49 11.39
C LYS A 597 18.27 22.60 12.42
N GLY A 598 19.33 22.82 13.20
CA GLY A 598 19.32 23.71 14.35
C GLY A 598 18.43 23.21 15.49
N LYS A 599 18.15 21.89 15.56
CA LYS A 599 17.41 21.30 16.68
C LYS A 599 18.33 20.88 17.81
N HIS A 600 18.00 21.32 19.01
CA HIS A 600 18.75 20.99 20.22
C HIS A 600 18.20 19.68 20.80
N ILE A 601 18.98 18.60 20.69
CA ILE A 601 18.58 17.24 21.07
C ILE A 601 19.23 16.84 22.39
N GLY A 602 18.40 16.55 23.39
CA GLY A 602 18.85 15.98 24.66
C GLY A 602 19.01 14.46 24.57
N ILE A 603 20.18 13.95 24.95
CA ILE A 603 20.49 12.52 24.97
C ILE A 603 20.71 12.07 26.42
N PRO A 604 19.76 11.32 27.02
CA PRO A 604 19.95 10.70 28.33
C PRO A 604 21.19 9.80 28.37
N LYS A 605 22.24 10.23 29.09
CA LYS A 605 23.52 9.51 29.23
C LYS A 605 23.34 8.05 29.63
N LEU A 606 22.35 7.79 30.49
CA LEU A 606 22.05 6.46 31.02
C LEU A 606 21.56 5.45 29.95
N TYR A 607 21.09 5.89 28.78
CA TYR A 607 20.70 4.99 27.67
C TYR A 607 21.81 4.71 26.65
N ILE A 608 23.02 5.25 26.87
CA ILE A 608 24.18 5.10 25.97
C ILE A 608 25.44 4.62 26.72
N GLY A 609 25.26 3.97 27.87
CA GLY A 609 26.36 3.46 28.72
C GLY A 609 27.02 4.50 29.64
N GLY A 610 26.48 5.71 29.73
CA GLY A 610 26.91 6.74 30.68
C GLY A 610 26.12 6.73 31.99
N HIS A 611 26.42 7.69 32.88
CA HIS A 611 25.74 7.84 34.17
C HIS A 611 24.90 9.12 34.24
N ASP A 612 23.68 9.02 34.77
CA ASP A 612 22.93 10.11 35.37
C ASP A 612 23.63 10.57 36.67
N THR A 613 23.51 11.84 37.08
CA THR A 613 24.13 12.38 38.30
C THR A 613 23.32 12.13 39.59
N HIS A 614 22.06 11.71 39.49
CA HIS A 614 21.21 11.48 40.65
C HIS A 614 21.62 10.21 41.45
N PRO A 615 21.72 10.27 42.80
CA PRO A 615 22.24 9.16 43.60
C PRO A 615 21.33 7.91 43.63
N HIS A 616 20.07 8.03 43.22
CA HIS A 616 19.10 6.94 43.14
C HIS A 616 18.73 6.54 41.70
N ALA A 617 19.51 6.97 40.70
CA ALA A 617 19.29 6.62 39.30
C ALA A 617 19.42 5.10 39.05
N LYS A 618 18.37 4.49 38.50
CA LYS A 618 18.36 3.07 38.12
C LYS A 618 18.91 2.90 36.72
N HIS A 619 20.24 2.76 36.63
CA HIS A 619 20.92 2.54 35.35
C HIS A 619 20.40 1.27 34.64
N PRO A 620 20.18 1.30 33.32
CA PRO A 620 19.89 0.13 32.51
C PRO A 620 21.18 -0.58 32.08
N TYR A 621 21.07 -1.86 31.72
CA TYR A 621 22.08 -2.53 30.91
C TYR A 621 22.05 -1.96 29.49
N VAL A 622 23.22 -1.75 28.87
CA VAL A 622 23.38 -1.32 27.47
C VAL A 622 24.51 -2.15 26.85
N SER A 623 24.23 -2.89 25.78
CA SER A 623 25.22 -3.77 25.14
C SER A 623 26.21 -2.97 24.26
N PRO A 624 27.44 -3.48 24.05
CA PRO A 624 28.42 -2.83 23.16
C PRO A 624 27.87 -2.60 21.75
N SER A 625 27.03 -3.50 21.24
CA SER A 625 26.37 -3.38 19.95
C SER A 625 25.42 -2.18 19.88
N VAL A 626 24.64 -1.91 20.93
CA VAL A 626 23.78 -0.71 21.02
C VAL A 626 24.62 0.58 21.12
N ILE A 627 25.75 0.56 21.84
CA ILE A 627 26.67 1.71 21.91
C ILE A 627 27.30 1.99 20.54
N ALA A 628 27.66 0.95 19.77
CA ALA A 628 28.19 1.10 18.41
C ALA A 628 27.14 1.68 17.43
N LEU A 629 25.90 1.18 17.46
CA LEU A 629 24.79 1.74 16.68
C LEU A 629 24.49 3.19 17.06
N TRP A 630 24.54 3.53 18.36
CA TRP A 630 24.41 4.91 18.83
C TRP A 630 25.53 5.82 18.30
N ALA A 631 26.79 5.37 18.29
CA ALA A 631 27.93 6.16 17.81
C ALA A 631 27.88 6.49 16.30
N THR A 632 27.18 5.68 15.50
CA THR A 632 26.84 6.01 14.10
C THR A 632 25.66 6.98 14.04
N THR A 633 24.63 6.73 14.85
CA THR A 633 23.39 7.51 14.91
C THR A 633 23.59 8.97 15.33
N ALA A 634 24.48 9.23 16.31
CA ALA A 634 24.86 10.58 16.70
C ALA A 634 25.42 11.38 15.51
N LYS A 635 26.30 10.77 14.71
CA LYS A 635 26.87 11.40 13.50
C LYS A 635 25.80 11.68 12.45
N THR A 636 24.80 10.80 12.29
CA THR A 636 23.67 11.07 11.39
C THR A 636 22.87 12.29 11.86
N LEU A 637 22.55 12.40 13.15
CA LEU A 637 21.87 13.56 13.72
C LEU A 637 22.68 14.86 13.56
N GLU A 638 23.98 14.82 13.86
CA GLU A 638 24.91 15.95 13.68
C GLU A 638 25.03 16.39 12.20
N SER A 639 25.10 15.45 11.26
CA SER A 639 25.19 15.74 9.82
C SER A 639 23.89 16.23 9.19
N LEU A 640 22.75 16.00 9.84
CA LEU A 640 21.47 16.69 9.56
C LEU A 640 21.40 18.09 10.18
N GLY A 641 22.45 18.51 10.89
CA GLY A 641 22.59 19.83 11.48
C GLY A 641 21.88 19.99 12.84
N ALA A 642 21.64 18.90 13.57
CA ALA A 642 21.17 18.96 14.94
C ALA A 642 22.32 19.18 15.93
N GLU A 643 22.06 19.89 17.03
CA GLU A 643 23.01 20.10 18.13
C GLU A 643 22.74 19.11 19.26
N ILE A 644 23.71 18.25 19.56
CA ILE A 644 23.58 17.18 20.57
C ILE A 644 24.07 17.65 21.94
N THR A 645 23.21 17.50 22.96
CA THR A 645 23.55 17.70 24.38
C THR A 645 23.35 16.41 25.17
N TYR A 646 24.38 15.93 25.85
CA TYR A 646 24.29 14.75 26.72
C TYR A 646 23.82 15.13 28.13
N THR A 647 22.72 14.55 28.60
CA THR A 647 22.00 14.99 29.81
C THR A 647 21.74 13.88 30.82
N ASP A 648 21.37 14.27 32.04
CA ASP A 648 20.57 13.43 32.96
C ASP A 648 19.13 13.30 32.44
N PHE A 649 18.27 12.50 33.08
CA PHE A 649 16.87 12.36 32.65
C PHE A 649 15.85 12.33 33.81
N PRO A 650 15.56 13.49 34.43
CA PRO A 650 14.72 13.57 35.63
C PRO A 650 13.32 12.93 35.47
N LEU A 651 12.71 13.01 34.28
CA LEU A 651 11.43 12.34 33.96
C LEU A 651 11.38 10.87 34.39
N VAL A 652 12.49 10.13 34.21
CA VAL A 652 12.61 8.73 34.61
C VAL A 652 13.24 8.64 35.99
N THR A 653 14.36 9.33 36.19
CA THR A 653 15.19 9.24 37.39
C THR A 653 14.46 9.63 38.67
N ASN A 654 13.61 10.67 38.64
CA ASN A 654 12.78 11.07 39.80
C ASN A 654 11.54 10.17 39.97
N TYR A 655 11.03 9.63 38.85
CA TYR A 655 9.83 8.78 38.79
C TYR A 655 10.13 7.35 39.31
N GLU A 656 11.35 6.86 39.14
CA GLU A 656 11.77 5.55 39.61
C GLU A 656 12.49 5.57 40.98
N ASP A 657 12.66 6.75 41.59
CA ASP A 657 13.22 6.89 42.93
C ASP A 657 12.24 6.39 44.00
N ASP A 658 12.45 5.14 44.43
CA ASP A 658 11.68 4.48 45.47
C ASP A 658 12.24 4.70 46.88
N SER A 659 13.31 5.50 47.05
CA SER A 659 13.76 5.95 48.38
C SER A 659 12.77 6.96 49.00
N LEU A 660 12.07 7.72 48.15
CA LEU A 660 11.11 8.75 48.55
C LEU A 660 9.70 8.18 48.82
N SER A 661 9.28 7.19 48.03
CA SER A 661 7.91 6.66 48.05
C SER A 661 7.78 5.27 48.70
N GLY A 662 8.87 4.48 48.75
CA GLY A 662 8.84 3.05 49.07
C GLY A 662 8.20 2.17 47.98
N GLU A 663 7.76 2.78 46.87
CA GLU A 663 6.88 2.22 45.85
C GLU A 663 7.60 2.05 44.50
N ALA A 664 7.11 1.17 43.63
CA ALA A 664 7.74 0.93 42.32
C ALA A 664 7.72 2.15 41.35
N ASN A 665 6.96 3.20 41.69
CA ASN A 665 7.03 4.50 41.05
C ASN A 665 6.66 5.65 42.01
N ASN A 666 7.26 6.81 41.81
CA ASN A 666 7.10 8.04 42.57
C ASN A 666 6.44 9.13 41.69
N VAL A 667 5.31 9.69 42.14
CA VAL A 667 4.61 10.79 41.46
C VAL A 667 4.25 11.85 42.50
N VAL A 668 4.91 13.00 42.42
CA VAL A 668 4.83 14.03 43.47
C VAL A 668 3.44 14.65 43.49
N GLY A 669 2.77 14.53 44.65
CA GLY A 669 1.41 15.03 44.87
C GLY A 669 0.29 14.02 44.57
N CYS A 670 0.61 12.80 44.13
CA CYS A 670 -0.38 11.73 43.92
C CYS A 670 -0.95 11.23 45.28
N PRO A 671 -2.19 10.68 45.33
CA PRO A 671 -2.72 10.05 46.55
C PRO A 671 -1.82 8.89 47.02
N LYS A 672 -1.65 8.75 48.34
CA LYS A 672 -0.70 7.78 48.94
C LYS A 672 -0.89 6.35 48.42
N ASP A 673 -2.13 5.88 48.36
CA ASP A 673 -2.45 4.49 48.01
C ASP A 673 -2.74 4.32 46.50
N TRP A 674 -2.37 5.30 45.66
CA TRP A 674 -2.72 5.34 44.23
C TRP A 674 -2.27 4.10 43.46
N ASN A 675 -1.03 3.63 43.67
CA ASN A 675 -0.51 2.46 42.95
C ASN A 675 -1.36 1.20 43.17
N ALA A 676 -1.91 1.02 44.38
CA ALA A 676 -2.77 -0.11 44.71
C ALA A 676 -4.19 0.05 44.12
N LEU A 677 -4.73 1.28 44.13
CA LEU A 677 -6.01 1.60 43.47
C LEU A 677 -5.92 1.41 41.95
N GLU A 678 -4.83 1.86 41.34
CA GLU A 678 -4.57 1.80 39.90
C GLU A 678 -4.33 0.38 39.41
N ARG A 679 -3.58 -0.44 40.15
CA ARG A 679 -3.27 -1.84 39.80
C ARG A 679 -4.33 -2.85 40.23
N GLY A 680 -5.42 -2.39 40.85
CA GLY A 680 -6.52 -3.24 41.33
C GLY A 680 -7.88 -2.68 40.91
N LEU A 681 -8.39 -1.70 41.65
CA LEU A 681 -9.74 -1.17 41.47
C LEU A 681 -9.97 -0.54 40.07
N LEU A 682 -9.02 0.24 39.56
CA LEU A 682 -9.17 0.84 38.22
C LEU A 682 -9.17 -0.22 37.12
N ILE A 683 -8.32 -1.25 37.21
CA ILE A 683 -8.34 -2.38 36.26
C ILE A 683 -9.69 -3.09 36.30
N ALA A 684 -10.16 -3.46 37.50
CA ALA A 684 -11.42 -4.16 37.69
C ALA A 684 -12.61 -3.38 37.11
N GLN A 685 -12.69 -2.08 37.39
CA GLN A 685 -13.73 -1.21 36.83
C GLN A 685 -13.61 -1.04 35.32
N ALA A 686 -12.41 -0.83 34.78
CA ALA A 686 -12.19 -0.66 33.34
C ALA A 686 -12.52 -1.92 32.54
N TRP A 687 -12.13 -3.11 33.04
CA TRP A 687 -12.45 -4.39 32.42
C TRP A 687 -13.93 -4.72 32.53
N ASN A 688 -14.56 -4.45 33.68
CA ASN A 688 -16.00 -4.64 33.81
C ASN A 688 -16.79 -3.70 32.89
N ALA A 689 -16.41 -2.42 32.82
CA ALA A 689 -17.03 -1.45 31.93
C ALA A 689 -16.88 -1.87 30.45
N PHE A 690 -15.68 -2.29 30.02
CA PHE A 690 -15.47 -2.82 28.67
C PHE A 690 -16.37 -4.01 28.36
N LEU A 691 -16.49 -4.99 29.27
CA LEU A 691 -17.35 -6.16 29.10
C LEU A 691 -18.84 -5.79 29.06
N THR A 692 -19.29 -4.85 29.91
CA THR A 692 -20.69 -4.41 29.96
C THR A 692 -21.07 -3.54 28.76
N THR A 693 -20.16 -2.71 28.24
CA THR A 693 -20.33 -2.00 26.95
C THR A 693 -20.17 -2.95 25.75
N ASN A 694 -19.54 -4.11 25.91
CA ASN A 694 -19.49 -5.14 24.88
C ASN A 694 -20.75 -6.02 24.85
N ALA A 695 -21.30 -6.36 26.02
CA ALA A 695 -22.59 -7.07 26.18
C ALA A 695 -22.72 -8.36 25.32
N ASP A 696 -21.72 -9.24 25.34
CA ASP A 696 -21.70 -10.41 24.45
C ASP A 696 -22.70 -11.50 24.87
N ASP A 697 -23.77 -11.64 24.08
CA ASP A 697 -24.73 -12.74 24.18
C ASP A 697 -24.18 -14.11 23.71
N VAL A 698 -23.10 -14.14 22.92
CA VAL A 698 -22.58 -15.38 22.29
C VAL A 698 -21.75 -16.21 23.28
N SER A 699 -20.80 -15.57 23.99
CA SER A 699 -20.08 -16.22 25.09
C SER A 699 -20.84 -16.19 26.43
N GLY A 700 -21.76 -15.24 26.57
CA GLY A 700 -22.44 -14.94 27.83
C GLY A 700 -21.61 -14.09 28.81
N ILE A 701 -20.39 -13.67 28.46
CA ILE A 701 -19.51 -12.87 29.32
C ILE A 701 -19.86 -11.38 29.14
N LYS A 702 -20.65 -10.82 30.07
CA LYS A 702 -21.17 -9.43 30.02
C LYS A 702 -20.61 -8.53 31.12
N SER A 703 -19.94 -9.11 32.10
CA SER A 703 -19.32 -8.47 33.24
C SER A 703 -18.07 -9.24 33.65
N LEU A 704 -17.22 -8.62 34.48
CA LEU A 704 -16.03 -9.29 35.02
C LEU A 704 -16.39 -10.45 35.97
N GLY A 705 -17.63 -10.47 36.49
CA GLY A 705 -18.17 -11.54 37.34
C GLY A 705 -18.70 -12.76 36.60
N ASP A 706 -18.93 -12.69 35.28
CA ASP A 706 -19.39 -13.84 34.47
C ASP A 706 -18.22 -14.79 34.11
N ILE A 707 -16.98 -14.40 34.42
CA ILE A 707 -15.78 -15.19 34.16
C ILE A 707 -15.70 -16.35 35.15
N LYS A 708 -15.94 -17.56 34.65
CA LYS A 708 -16.02 -18.82 35.42
C LYS A 708 -14.74 -19.16 36.20
N ASP A 709 -13.58 -18.81 35.67
CA ASP A 709 -12.29 -18.95 36.34
C ASP A 709 -11.44 -17.68 36.15
N PRO A 710 -11.46 -16.76 37.14
CA PRO A 710 -10.64 -15.55 37.11
C PRO A 710 -9.13 -15.79 37.17
N ALA A 711 -8.63 -16.96 37.59
CA ALA A 711 -7.19 -17.27 37.51
C ALA A 711 -6.72 -17.43 36.05
N MET A 712 -7.63 -17.83 35.16
CA MET A 712 -7.35 -17.95 33.72
C MET A 712 -7.34 -16.59 32.98
N LEU A 713 -7.51 -15.46 33.67
CA LEU A 713 -7.30 -14.12 33.10
C LEU A 713 -5.85 -13.92 32.67
N PHE A 714 -4.90 -14.28 33.54
CA PHE A 714 -3.48 -14.40 33.22
C PHE A 714 -2.92 -15.61 33.98
N PRO A 715 -3.08 -16.83 33.44
CA PRO A 715 -2.52 -18.02 34.04
C PRO A 715 -1.02 -18.10 33.75
N LYS A 716 -0.28 -18.84 34.59
CA LYS A 716 1.16 -19.09 34.45
C LYS A 716 1.44 -20.58 34.61
N PRO A 717 2.52 -21.11 34.03
CA PRO A 717 2.95 -22.49 34.29
C PRO A 717 3.53 -22.59 35.72
N PRO A 718 3.48 -23.76 36.36
CA PRO A 718 4.14 -23.96 37.65
C PRO A 718 5.65 -23.79 37.52
N ASN A 719 6.29 -23.17 38.53
CA ASN A 719 7.73 -22.92 38.59
C ASN A 719 8.29 -22.12 37.39
N TYR A 720 7.53 -21.15 36.86
CA TYR A 720 7.94 -20.33 35.70
C TYR A 720 9.26 -19.59 35.96
N ILE A 721 10.33 -19.93 35.23
CA ILE A 721 11.68 -19.37 35.43
C ILE A 721 11.68 -17.84 35.39
N PRO A 722 11.00 -17.14 34.45
CA PRO A 722 10.94 -15.68 34.43
C PRO A 722 10.40 -15.02 35.71
N ASP A 723 9.49 -15.67 36.45
CA ASP A 723 8.92 -15.10 37.67
C ASP A 723 9.96 -14.92 38.78
N THR A 724 11.09 -15.63 38.73
CA THR A 724 12.18 -15.53 39.72
C THR A 724 12.90 -14.17 39.70
N PHE A 725 12.78 -13.39 38.63
CA PHE A 725 13.35 -12.04 38.50
C PHE A 725 12.29 -10.92 38.49
N LEU A 726 11.00 -11.23 38.68
CA LEU A 726 9.94 -10.21 38.65
C LEU A 726 9.77 -9.50 39.99
N GLU A 727 9.69 -8.17 39.94
CA GLU A 727 9.46 -7.32 41.10
C GLU A 727 8.05 -7.53 41.68
N VAL A 728 7.95 -8.08 42.89
CA VAL A 728 6.68 -8.37 43.59
C VAL A 728 5.79 -7.11 43.73
N ARG A 729 6.39 -5.93 43.91
CA ARG A 729 5.67 -4.63 43.97
C ARG A 729 4.87 -4.30 42.69
N ASN A 730 5.15 -4.97 41.56
CA ASN A 730 4.46 -4.76 40.29
C ASN A 730 3.33 -5.76 40.01
N TRP A 731 3.08 -6.75 40.89
CA TRP A 731 2.11 -7.82 40.64
C TRP A 731 0.65 -7.36 40.70
N ILE A 732 -0.19 -7.94 39.84
CA ILE A 732 -1.65 -7.75 39.81
C ILE A 732 -2.31 -9.06 40.26
N ALA A 733 -3.22 -9.00 41.24
CA ALA A 733 -3.98 -10.16 41.71
C ALA A 733 -5.17 -10.47 40.79
N TYR A 734 -4.90 -10.93 39.56
CA TYR A 734 -5.92 -11.10 38.51
C TYR A 734 -7.16 -11.88 38.96
N ALA A 735 -6.96 -12.98 39.69
CA ALA A 735 -8.05 -13.82 40.20
C ALA A 735 -8.98 -13.10 41.22
N SER A 736 -8.52 -11.99 41.80
CA SER A 736 -9.27 -11.17 42.75
C SER A 736 -9.91 -9.91 42.12
N LEU A 737 -9.58 -9.57 40.87
CA LEU A 737 -10.17 -8.39 40.22
C LEU A 737 -11.71 -8.39 40.16
N PRO A 738 -12.42 -9.51 39.93
CA PRO A 738 -13.89 -9.52 39.93
C PRO A 738 -14.52 -9.05 41.25
N SER A 739 -13.90 -9.31 42.40
CA SER A 739 -14.43 -8.88 43.71
C SER A 739 -14.09 -7.43 44.08
N LEU A 740 -13.30 -6.72 43.26
CA LEU A 740 -13.03 -5.29 43.41
C LEU A 740 -14.05 -4.40 42.66
N VAL A 741 -14.90 -4.97 41.80
CA VAL A 741 -15.88 -4.23 41.00
C VAL A 741 -16.92 -3.55 41.90
N GLN A 742 -17.06 -2.24 41.80
CA GLN A 742 -18.07 -1.47 42.53
C GLN A 742 -19.21 -1.11 41.59
N HIS A 743 -20.23 -1.95 41.55
CA HIS A 743 -21.40 -1.78 40.67
C HIS A 743 -22.07 -0.40 40.87
N GLY A 744 -22.50 0.21 39.76
CA GLY A 744 -23.23 1.49 39.78
C GLY A 744 -22.41 2.75 40.03
N LYS A 745 -21.07 2.67 40.03
CA LYS A 745 -20.15 3.83 40.10
C LYS A 745 -19.37 3.99 38.80
N SER A 746 -19.02 5.21 38.40
CA SER A 746 -18.06 5.41 37.32
C SER A 746 -16.63 5.15 37.80
N ILE A 747 -15.76 4.74 36.89
CA ILE A 747 -14.31 4.71 37.12
C ILE A 747 -13.77 6.12 37.43
N HIS A 748 -14.39 7.16 36.88
CA HIS A 748 -14.02 8.56 37.08
C HIS A 748 -14.34 9.11 38.47
N ASP A 749 -15.19 8.43 39.24
CA ASP A 749 -15.56 8.77 40.62
C ASP A 749 -14.62 8.16 41.67
N THR A 750 -13.57 7.45 41.23
CA THR A 750 -12.63 6.76 42.15
C THR A 750 -11.94 7.77 43.09
N PRO A 751 -11.87 7.52 44.41
CA PRO A 751 -11.22 8.41 45.36
C PRO A 751 -9.80 8.79 44.95
N GLY A 752 -9.49 10.10 44.98
CA GLY A 752 -8.19 10.63 44.59
C GLY A 752 -7.97 10.84 43.08
N MET A 753 -8.91 10.43 42.21
CA MET A 753 -8.79 10.57 40.74
C MET A 753 -8.40 11.98 40.25
N PRO A 754 -9.01 13.10 40.72
CA PRO A 754 -8.65 14.43 40.23
C PRO A 754 -7.23 14.84 40.64
N GLN A 755 -6.82 14.45 41.86
CA GLN A 755 -5.49 14.70 42.41
C GLN A 755 -4.43 13.91 41.63
N ALA A 756 -4.68 12.63 41.34
CA ALA A 756 -3.75 11.78 40.61
C ALA A 756 -3.53 12.27 39.16
N LEU A 757 -4.60 12.57 38.41
CA LEU A 757 -4.48 13.08 37.05
C LEU A 757 -3.74 14.43 36.99
N SER A 758 -4.03 15.33 37.94
CA SER A 758 -3.32 16.61 38.08
C SER A 758 -1.84 16.43 38.46
N ALA A 759 -1.52 15.46 39.34
CA ALA A 759 -0.15 15.15 39.72
C ALA A 759 0.68 14.58 38.56
N LEU A 760 0.10 13.72 37.71
CA LEU A 760 0.76 13.17 36.52
C LEU A 760 1.10 14.28 35.50
N GLU A 761 0.14 15.15 35.19
CA GLU A 761 0.38 16.29 34.29
C GLU A 761 1.42 17.28 34.88
N SER A 762 1.39 17.48 36.20
CA SER A 762 2.37 18.33 36.91
C SER A 762 3.77 17.72 36.94
N GLN A 763 3.90 16.40 37.04
CA GLN A 763 5.18 15.70 36.97
C GLN A 763 5.78 15.79 35.56
N ARG A 764 4.99 15.59 34.49
CA ARG A 764 5.49 15.77 33.11
C ARG A 764 6.02 17.20 32.90
N LYS A 765 5.27 18.21 33.36
CA LYS A 765 5.65 19.62 33.20
C LYS A 765 7.00 19.92 33.83
N ARG A 766 7.17 19.65 35.12
CA ARG A 766 8.44 19.93 35.83
C ARG A 766 9.61 19.09 35.34
N ASP A 767 9.40 17.79 35.17
CA ASP A 767 10.48 16.82 35.03
C ASP A 767 10.84 16.54 33.55
N LEU A 768 10.08 17.10 32.60
CA LEU A 768 10.40 17.12 31.17
C LEU A 768 10.30 18.52 30.56
N GLU A 769 9.14 19.18 30.62
CA GLU A 769 8.89 20.40 29.82
C GLU A 769 9.71 21.61 30.34
N ASP A 770 9.57 21.96 31.62
CA ASP A 770 10.34 23.00 32.32
C ASP A 770 11.85 22.70 32.31
N TRP A 771 12.22 21.41 32.37
CA TRP A 771 13.61 20.95 32.31
C TRP A 771 14.21 21.07 30.91
N MET A 772 13.45 20.76 29.85
CA MET A 772 13.83 21.02 28.46
C MET A 772 13.98 22.52 28.21
N ASP A 773 13.07 23.36 28.72
CA ASP A 773 13.18 24.83 28.61
C ASP A 773 14.42 25.37 29.32
N LYS A 774 14.73 24.88 30.52
CA LYS A 774 15.95 25.25 31.27
C LYS A 774 17.24 24.91 30.51
N LEU A 775 17.23 23.85 29.70
CA LEU A 775 18.38 23.40 28.90
C LEU A 775 18.34 23.85 27.43
N GLY A 776 17.29 24.54 26.99
CA GLY A 776 17.11 24.97 25.60
C GLY A 776 16.90 23.81 24.62
N LEU A 777 16.23 22.73 25.03
CA LEU A 777 16.01 21.53 24.23
C LEU A 777 14.68 21.57 23.46
N ASP A 778 14.75 21.21 22.17
CA ASP A 778 13.58 20.97 21.31
C ASP A 778 12.96 19.60 21.57
N ILE A 779 13.80 18.57 21.67
CA ILE A 779 13.41 17.16 21.61
C ILE A 779 14.46 16.28 22.32
N LEU A 780 14.08 15.04 22.66
CA LEU A 780 15.01 14.02 23.14
C LEU A 780 15.17 12.90 22.12
N ALA A 781 16.34 12.26 22.11
CA ALA A 781 16.58 11.03 21.36
C ALA A 781 17.40 10.03 22.19
N PHE A 782 17.08 8.74 22.10
CA PHE A 782 17.82 7.68 22.79
C PHE A 782 17.55 6.30 22.16
N PRO A 783 18.48 5.34 22.26
CA PRO A 783 18.21 3.94 21.91
C PRO A 783 16.95 3.43 22.60
N SER A 784 16.07 2.76 21.86
CA SER A 784 14.76 2.30 22.36
C SER A 784 14.87 1.20 23.43
N GLN A 785 16.00 0.52 23.51
CA GLN A 785 16.37 -0.45 24.54
C GLN A 785 17.89 -0.53 24.59
N GLY A 786 18.44 -1.03 25.69
CA GLY A 786 19.88 -1.25 25.85
C GLY A 786 20.36 -2.60 25.32
N ASP A 787 19.51 -3.62 25.26
CA ASP A 787 19.78 -4.88 24.53
C ASP A 787 18.49 -5.66 24.20
N VAL A 788 18.62 -6.82 23.56
CA VAL A 788 17.50 -7.68 23.14
C VAL A 788 17.46 -9.00 23.93
N GLY A 789 16.33 -9.30 24.56
CA GLY A 789 16.11 -10.54 25.32
C GLY A 789 16.12 -11.82 24.47
N LEU A 790 16.55 -12.93 25.09
CA LEU A 790 16.76 -14.24 24.47
C LEU A 790 15.47 -15.09 24.47
N ALA A 791 15.27 -15.88 23.41
CA ALA A 791 14.00 -16.55 23.12
C ALA A 791 13.70 -17.76 24.03
N ASP A 792 14.73 -18.37 24.61
CA ASP A 792 14.72 -19.59 25.42
C ASP A 792 14.62 -19.35 26.94
N LEU A 793 14.38 -18.10 27.36
CA LEU A 793 14.32 -17.68 28.77
C LEU A 793 13.25 -18.36 29.65
N GLU A 794 12.31 -19.07 29.03
CA GLU A 794 11.28 -19.85 29.76
C GLU A 794 11.78 -21.26 30.11
N SER A 795 12.96 -21.63 29.61
CA SER A 795 13.69 -22.88 29.85
C SER A 795 15.11 -22.67 30.41
N ASP A 796 15.76 -21.52 30.14
CA ASP A 796 17.08 -21.19 30.68
C ASP A 796 17.07 -19.97 31.63
N VAL A 797 17.80 -20.10 32.74
CA VAL A 797 17.84 -19.11 33.83
C VAL A 797 18.81 -17.95 33.57
N GLN A 798 19.84 -18.13 32.73
CA GLN A 798 20.74 -17.04 32.33
C GLN A 798 20.08 -16.17 31.26
N SER A 799 19.39 -16.78 30.29
CA SER A 799 18.52 -16.08 29.34
C SER A 799 17.41 -15.30 30.04
N ALA A 800 16.82 -15.83 31.13
CA ALA A 800 15.90 -15.08 31.98
C ALA A 800 16.59 -13.93 32.70
N GLY A 801 17.73 -14.19 33.35
CA GLY A 801 18.53 -13.19 34.07
C GLY A 801 19.09 -12.08 33.18
N HIS A 802 19.22 -12.29 31.87
CA HIS A 802 19.54 -11.26 30.87
C HIS A 802 18.28 -10.50 30.41
N SER A 803 17.25 -11.23 29.98
CA SER A 803 16.02 -10.65 29.40
C SER A 803 15.17 -9.84 30.38
N LEU A 804 15.44 -9.98 31.69
CA LEU A 804 14.71 -9.32 32.78
C LEU A 804 15.53 -8.19 33.45
N GLN A 805 16.63 -7.75 32.84
CA GLN A 805 17.39 -6.58 33.28
C GLN A 805 16.71 -5.27 32.89
N ASN A 806 16.99 -4.20 33.62
CA ASN A 806 16.58 -2.85 33.24
C ASN A 806 17.20 -2.47 31.88
N GLY A 807 16.43 -1.83 30.99
CA GLY A 807 16.83 -1.59 29.59
C GLY A 807 16.67 -2.78 28.63
N VAL A 808 16.34 -3.98 29.12
CA VAL A 808 16.06 -5.18 28.28
C VAL A 808 14.62 -5.69 28.49
N LYS A 809 14.12 -5.64 29.73
CA LYS A 809 12.75 -6.08 30.09
C LYS A 809 11.64 -5.16 29.58
N TYR A 810 12.00 -3.90 29.34
CA TYR A 810 11.17 -2.83 28.80
C TYR A 810 11.98 -2.04 27.78
N SER A 811 11.31 -1.24 26.94
CA SER A 811 12.00 -0.14 26.27
C SER A 811 12.47 0.91 27.27
N ASN A 812 13.59 1.54 26.95
CA ASN A 812 14.13 2.70 27.65
C ASN A 812 13.04 3.78 27.84
N GLY A 813 13.06 4.44 28.99
CA GLY A 813 11.96 5.27 29.51
C GLY A 813 10.91 4.51 30.35
N ASN A 814 10.95 3.17 30.38
CA ASN A 814 10.17 2.30 31.25
C ASN A 814 8.69 2.71 31.34
N ARG A 815 8.11 2.84 32.54
CA ARG A 815 6.71 3.25 32.76
C ARG A 815 6.51 4.77 32.68
N ALA A 816 7.53 5.57 32.99
CA ALA A 816 7.43 7.02 33.11
C ALA A 816 6.86 7.68 31.85
N VAL A 817 7.40 7.33 30.67
CA VAL A 817 7.00 7.91 29.37
C VAL A 817 5.49 7.81 29.13
N ARG A 818 4.89 6.63 29.36
CA ARG A 818 3.43 6.44 29.16
C ARG A 818 2.60 7.03 30.28
N HIS A 819 2.99 6.80 31.54
CA HIS A 819 2.21 7.26 32.68
C HIS A 819 2.11 8.78 32.75
N LEU A 820 3.16 9.48 32.31
CA LEU A 820 3.24 10.94 32.25
C LEU A 820 2.77 11.51 30.90
N GLY A 821 2.51 10.69 29.88
CA GLY A 821 1.87 11.09 28.62
C GLY A 821 2.81 11.75 27.61
N VAL A 822 4.06 11.27 27.52
CA VAL A 822 5.12 11.83 26.70
C VAL A 822 5.07 11.22 25.28
N PRO A 823 4.75 11.97 24.22
CA PRO A 823 4.66 11.44 22.87
C PRO A 823 6.03 10.98 22.36
N THR A 824 6.06 9.86 21.62
CA THR A 824 7.29 9.32 21.03
C THR A 824 7.09 8.83 19.60
N VAL A 825 8.18 8.78 18.85
CA VAL A 825 8.28 7.98 17.62
C VAL A 825 9.53 7.12 17.71
N THR A 826 9.37 5.82 17.49
CA THR A 826 10.48 4.88 17.30
C THR A 826 10.68 4.67 15.80
N VAL A 827 11.93 4.76 15.34
CA VAL A 827 12.40 4.44 13.97
C VAL A 827 13.63 3.53 14.06
N SER A 828 14.04 2.86 12.98
CA SER A 828 15.21 1.95 13.01
C SER A 828 16.53 2.71 13.22
N MET A 829 17.35 2.28 14.20
CA MET A 829 18.73 2.76 14.41
C MET A 829 19.75 1.92 13.63
N GLY A 830 19.42 0.66 13.35
CA GLY A 830 20.24 -0.29 12.62
C GLY A 830 20.03 -1.72 13.14
N VAL A 831 20.90 -2.64 12.71
CA VAL A 831 20.96 -4.04 13.16
C VAL A 831 22.27 -4.27 13.90
N GLY A 832 22.21 -4.86 15.10
CA GLY A 832 23.41 -5.17 15.88
C GLY A 832 24.19 -6.32 15.26
N GLU A 833 25.48 -6.11 14.98
CA GLU A 833 26.33 -7.07 14.24
C GLU A 833 26.42 -8.44 14.93
N GLU A 834 26.50 -8.48 16.26
CA GLU A 834 26.63 -9.71 17.06
C GLU A 834 25.29 -10.46 17.19
N THR A 835 24.18 -9.72 17.31
CA THR A 835 22.85 -10.30 17.62
C THR A 835 22.06 -10.63 16.35
N GLY A 836 22.34 -9.94 15.23
CA GLY A 836 21.50 -9.95 14.04
C GLY A 836 20.10 -9.37 14.27
N MET A 837 19.87 -8.69 15.40
CA MET A 837 18.59 -8.10 15.76
C MET A 837 18.60 -6.57 15.56
N PRO A 838 17.50 -5.98 15.07
CA PRO A 838 17.38 -4.54 14.99
C PRO A 838 17.18 -3.89 16.36
N VAL A 839 17.61 -2.63 16.44
CA VAL A 839 17.35 -1.73 17.56
C VAL A 839 16.87 -0.41 16.98
N GLY A 840 15.85 0.18 17.60
CA GLY A 840 15.29 1.47 17.20
C GLY A 840 15.92 2.65 17.94
N LEU A 841 15.85 3.83 17.32
CA LEU A 841 16.01 5.12 17.96
C LEU A 841 14.61 5.60 18.37
N THR A 842 14.42 5.96 19.64
CA THR A 842 13.21 6.64 20.11
C THR A 842 13.46 8.13 20.20
N PHE A 843 12.71 8.91 19.43
CA PHE A 843 12.51 10.33 19.66
C PHE A 843 11.38 10.53 20.67
N ALA A 844 11.52 11.45 21.62
CA ALA A 844 10.50 11.80 22.60
C ALA A 844 10.38 13.32 22.75
N GLY A 845 9.14 13.83 22.84
CA GLY A 845 8.86 15.27 22.87
C GLY A 845 7.98 15.71 24.03
N ARG A 846 7.70 17.02 24.09
CA ARG A 846 6.80 17.65 25.06
C ARG A 846 5.37 17.13 24.90
N GLY A 847 4.55 17.17 25.95
CA GLY A 847 3.14 16.79 25.86
C GLY A 847 2.42 17.60 24.79
N TYR A 848 1.71 16.91 23.90
CA TYR A 848 1.00 17.48 22.74
C TYR A 848 1.90 18.14 21.67
N GLY A 849 3.23 17.90 21.74
CA GLY A 849 4.22 18.35 20.75
C GLY A 849 4.49 17.34 19.62
N ASP A 850 3.53 16.43 19.36
CA ASP A 850 3.67 15.24 18.52
C ASP A 850 4.21 15.53 17.10
N GLU A 851 3.81 16.64 16.50
CA GLU A 851 4.27 17.10 15.17
C GLU A 851 5.80 17.24 15.11
N GLY A 852 6.41 17.75 16.18
CA GLY A 852 7.87 17.89 16.29
C GLY A 852 8.58 16.54 16.35
N VAL A 853 7.97 15.56 17.02
CA VAL A 853 8.53 14.20 17.14
C VAL A 853 8.43 13.45 15.80
N LEU A 854 7.30 13.59 15.11
CA LEU A 854 7.05 12.99 13.79
C LEU A 854 7.96 13.60 12.71
N GLY A 855 8.14 14.92 12.67
CA GLY A 855 9.05 15.57 11.72
C GLY A 855 10.52 15.20 11.93
N CYS A 856 10.99 15.18 13.18
CA CYS A 856 12.35 14.75 13.51
C CYS A 856 12.60 13.28 13.12
N ALA A 857 11.65 12.39 13.40
CA ALA A 857 11.74 10.97 13.03
C ALA A 857 11.76 10.76 11.51
N TRP A 858 10.96 11.52 10.74
CA TRP A 858 10.97 11.47 9.28
C TRP A 858 12.33 11.91 8.70
N ALA A 859 12.86 13.04 9.18
CA ALA A 859 14.14 13.57 8.70
C ALA A 859 15.31 12.61 8.99
N PHE A 860 15.30 11.93 10.14
CA PHE A 860 16.30 10.91 10.48
C PHE A 860 16.18 9.64 9.62
N GLU A 861 14.98 9.07 9.46
CA GLU A 861 14.80 7.85 8.66
C GLU A 861 15.23 8.06 7.21
N ASN A 862 14.83 9.19 6.61
CA ASN A 862 15.19 9.57 5.24
C ASN A 862 16.72 9.69 5.04
N ALA A 863 17.49 9.95 6.11
CA ALA A 863 18.96 10.01 6.06
C ALA A 863 19.65 8.66 6.25
N MET A 864 19.04 7.74 7.00
CA MET A 864 19.62 6.42 7.31
C MET A 864 19.52 5.40 6.17
N GLY A 865 18.80 5.71 5.08
CA GLY A 865 18.67 4.83 3.92
C GLY A 865 17.65 3.70 4.07
N GLY A 866 16.77 3.77 5.07
CA GLY A 866 15.68 2.80 5.29
C GLY A 866 16.05 1.62 6.22
N ARG A 867 15.14 0.65 6.32
CA ARG A 867 15.25 -0.51 7.21
C ARG A 867 15.92 -1.71 6.53
N VAL A 868 16.58 -2.57 7.31
CA VAL A 868 17.09 -3.86 6.84
C VAL A 868 15.96 -4.89 6.79
N VAL A 869 15.81 -5.62 5.69
CA VAL A 869 14.78 -6.66 5.52
C VAL A 869 15.12 -7.91 6.35
N PRO A 870 14.16 -8.51 7.10
CA PRO A 870 14.41 -9.70 7.94
C PRO A 870 14.76 -10.96 7.13
N GLY A 871 15.91 -11.57 7.45
CA GLY A 871 16.48 -12.68 6.70
C GLY A 871 15.70 -14.01 6.76
N ARG A 872 14.83 -14.24 7.76
CA ARG A 872 14.06 -15.51 7.86
C ARG A 872 12.83 -15.55 6.93
N VAL A 873 12.43 -14.43 6.34
CA VAL A 873 11.17 -14.30 5.56
C VAL A 873 11.41 -13.66 4.18
N PRO A 874 12.23 -14.29 3.32
CA PRO A 874 12.64 -13.75 2.01
C PRO A 874 11.46 -13.51 1.04
N ALA A 875 11.79 -13.09 -0.19
CA ALA A 875 10.81 -12.98 -1.26
C ALA A 875 10.27 -14.36 -1.67
N LEU A 876 8.95 -14.47 -1.81
CA LEU A 876 8.28 -15.61 -2.42
C LEU A 876 7.94 -15.29 -3.88
N ARG A 877 7.82 -16.34 -4.72
CA ARG A 877 7.29 -16.19 -6.09
C ARG A 877 5.89 -15.57 -6.11
N THR A 878 5.09 -15.83 -5.08
CA THR A 878 3.73 -15.30 -4.87
C THR A 878 3.69 -13.82 -4.45
N ASP A 879 4.82 -13.21 -4.10
CA ASP A 879 4.89 -11.78 -3.80
C ASP A 879 4.81 -10.92 -5.06
N HIS A 880 5.24 -11.48 -6.19
CA HIS A 880 5.20 -10.87 -7.51
C HIS A 880 3.86 -11.17 -8.20
N VAL A 881 3.05 -10.14 -8.43
CA VAL A 881 1.78 -10.27 -9.16
C VAL A 881 1.94 -9.77 -10.60
N GLU A 882 1.69 -10.67 -11.56
CA GLU A 882 1.68 -10.36 -12.98
C GLU A 882 0.53 -9.39 -13.32
N ALA A 883 0.81 -8.38 -14.16
CA ALA A 883 -0.14 -7.31 -14.42
C ALA A 883 -1.36 -7.77 -15.24
N VAL A 884 -2.54 -7.77 -14.60
CA VAL A 884 -3.81 -8.24 -15.20
C VAL A 884 -4.18 -7.37 -16.41
N GLN A 885 -4.11 -7.92 -17.62
CA GLN A 885 -4.39 -7.18 -18.86
C GLN A 885 -5.90 -6.93 -19.08
N GLY A 886 -6.40 -5.84 -18.48
CA GLY A 886 -7.70 -5.27 -18.84
C GLY A 886 -8.85 -5.76 -17.98
N VAL A 887 -8.90 -5.27 -16.73
CA VAL A 887 -10.09 -5.30 -15.89
C VAL A 887 -11.17 -4.38 -16.48
N GLY A 888 -11.84 -4.88 -17.52
CA GLY A 888 -13.00 -4.24 -18.13
C GLY A 888 -14.24 -4.32 -17.23
N LYS A 889 -15.22 -3.48 -17.50
CA LYS A 889 -16.45 -3.38 -16.70
C LYS A 889 -17.22 -4.70 -16.66
N LEU A 890 -17.93 -4.91 -15.55
CA LEU A 890 -18.72 -6.10 -15.16
C LEU A 890 -17.89 -7.23 -14.54
N LEU A 891 -17.56 -7.06 -13.26
CA LEU A 891 -17.61 -8.18 -12.32
C LEU A 891 -19.03 -8.76 -12.38
N ARG A 892 -19.19 -9.92 -13.02
CA ARG A 892 -20.34 -10.80 -12.82
C ARG A 892 -19.90 -11.93 -11.90
N ASN A 893 -20.79 -12.31 -10.99
CA ASN A 893 -20.50 -13.32 -9.98
C ASN A 893 -20.34 -14.68 -10.67
N VAL A 894 -19.08 -15.10 -10.82
CA VAL A 894 -18.73 -16.45 -10.36
C VAL A 894 -19.12 -16.50 -8.87
N THR A 895 -19.66 -17.63 -8.43
CA THR A 895 -19.94 -17.86 -7.01
C THR A 895 -19.52 -19.28 -6.68
N ALA A 896 -18.27 -19.45 -6.29
CA ALA A 896 -17.73 -20.71 -5.82
C ALA A 896 -18.39 -21.10 -4.49
N ASN A 897 -19.33 -22.05 -4.57
CA ASN A 897 -19.66 -22.93 -3.44
C ASN A 897 -18.53 -23.97 -3.37
N LEU A 898 -17.92 -24.14 -2.20
CA LEU A 898 -16.79 -25.05 -1.99
C LEU A 898 -17.06 -25.97 -0.81
N THR A 899 -16.72 -27.25 -0.98
CA THR A 899 -16.67 -28.25 0.09
C THR A 899 -15.27 -28.86 0.12
N SER A 900 -14.62 -28.83 1.28
CA SER A 900 -13.28 -29.39 1.50
C SER A 900 -13.34 -30.60 2.42
N GLY A 901 -12.78 -31.72 1.97
CA GLY A 901 -12.64 -32.96 2.73
C GLY A 901 -11.18 -33.33 2.95
N LEU A 902 -10.89 -33.89 4.12
CA LEU A 902 -9.62 -34.56 4.42
C LEU A 902 -9.76 -36.06 4.12
N SER A 903 -8.77 -36.67 3.48
CA SER A 903 -8.67 -38.11 3.32
C SER A 903 -7.29 -38.57 3.79
N ALA A 904 -7.23 -39.18 4.98
CA ALA A 904 -5.99 -39.70 5.54
C ALA A 904 -5.50 -40.93 4.75
N SER A 905 -4.28 -40.86 4.24
CA SER A 905 -3.53 -42.00 3.70
C SER A 905 -2.14 -41.97 4.33
N ASP A 906 -1.94 -42.75 5.39
CA ASP A 906 -0.79 -42.60 6.29
C ASP A 906 0.52 -43.17 5.73
N HIS A 907 1.13 -42.41 4.82
CA HIS A 907 2.48 -42.63 4.30
C HIS A 907 3.23 -41.28 4.22
N ASP A 908 4.42 -41.22 4.82
CA ASP A 908 5.39 -40.11 4.77
C ASP A 908 4.86 -38.70 5.16
N GLY A 909 3.94 -38.60 6.12
CA GLY A 909 3.53 -37.32 6.72
C GLY A 909 2.76 -36.38 5.77
N LYS A 910 2.17 -36.92 4.71
CA LYS A 910 1.33 -36.19 3.77
C LYS A 910 -0.14 -36.38 4.09
N VAL A 911 -0.94 -35.33 3.96
CA VAL A 911 -2.40 -35.42 3.99
C VAL A 911 -2.97 -35.40 2.57
N GLY A 912 -3.89 -36.31 2.29
CA GLY A 912 -4.77 -36.20 1.13
C GLY A 912 -5.86 -35.17 1.40
N MET A 913 -6.04 -34.22 0.49
CA MET A 913 -7.12 -33.24 0.54
C MET A 913 -7.92 -33.27 -0.75
N GLN A 914 -9.22 -33.07 -0.61
CA GLN A 914 -10.14 -32.90 -1.72
C GLN A 914 -10.88 -31.58 -1.59
N VAL A 915 -10.85 -30.77 -2.65
CA VAL A 915 -11.60 -29.53 -2.81
C VAL A 915 -12.59 -29.73 -3.94
N GLN A 916 -13.88 -29.78 -3.60
CA GLN A 916 -14.98 -29.81 -4.57
C GLN A 916 -15.63 -28.44 -4.64
N GLY A 917 -16.27 -28.12 -5.76
CA GLY A 917 -17.11 -26.93 -5.86
C GLY A 917 -17.76 -26.74 -7.22
N SER A 918 -18.44 -25.60 -7.38
CA SER A 918 -19.10 -25.23 -8.63
C SER A 918 -18.95 -23.75 -8.98
N LEU A 919 -18.74 -23.45 -10.27
CA LEU A 919 -18.67 -22.10 -10.81
C LEU A 919 -19.97 -21.74 -11.51
N HIS A 920 -20.54 -20.57 -11.20
CA HIS A 920 -21.71 -20.08 -11.92
C HIS A 920 -21.32 -19.51 -13.29
N SER A 921 -21.96 -20.01 -14.36
CA SER A 921 -21.72 -19.62 -15.77
C SER A 921 -20.24 -19.79 -16.25
N PRO A 922 -19.70 -21.02 -16.28
CA PRO A 922 -18.33 -21.28 -16.72
C PRO A 922 -18.11 -20.90 -18.21
N SER A 923 -17.00 -20.24 -18.48
CA SER A 923 -16.48 -19.99 -19.84
C SER A 923 -15.59 -21.17 -20.33
N PRO A 924 -15.43 -21.40 -21.65
CA PRO A 924 -14.46 -22.38 -22.21
C PRO A 924 -12.97 -22.04 -22.01
N ARG A 925 -12.66 -21.16 -21.05
CA ARG A 925 -11.34 -20.70 -20.63
C ARG A 925 -11.35 -20.36 -19.14
N SER A 926 -12.16 -21.06 -18.35
CA SER A 926 -12.17 -20.90 -16.90
C SER A 926 -11.06 -21.77 -16.32
N SER A 927 -10.34 -21.26 -15.32
CA SER A 927 -9.29 -22.02 -14.64
C SER A 927 -9.45 -21.94 -13.13
N ILE A 928 -8.91 -22.94 -12.44
CA ILE A 928 -8.82 -22.97 -10.99
C ILE A 928 -7.36 -23.12 -10.60
N GLN A 929 -6.95 -22.24 -9.70
CA GLN A 929 -5.66 -22.24 -9.04
C GLN A 929 -5.91 -22.48 -7.54
N VAL A 930 -5.16 -23.40 -6.92
CA VAL A 930 -5.29 -23.74 -5.50
C VAL A 930 -3.92 -23.63 -4.85
N PHE A 931 -3.87 -22.88 -3.74
CA PHE A 931 -2.72 -22.85 -2.84
C PHE A 931 -3.06 -23.62 -1.55
N ALA A 932 -2.12 -24.42 -1.04
CA ALA A 932 -2.20 -25.07 0.26
C ALA A 932 -0.97 -24.68 1.09
N ASP A 933 -1.19 -24.07 2.26
CA ASP A 933 -0.17 -23.41 3.08
C ASP A 933 0.86 -22.55 2.29
N GLY A 934 0.37 -21.82 1.27
CA GLY A 934 1.17 -20.94 0.40
C GLY A 934 1.81 -21.61 -0.82
N GLU A 935 1.69 -22.93 -0.97
CA GLU A 935 2.26 -23.72 -2.07
C GLU A 935 1.22 -23.96 -3.17
N GLU A 936 1.56 -23.71 -4.44
CA GLU A 936 0.65 -23.93 -5.58
C GLU A 936 0.51 -25.42 -5.89
N VAL A 937 -0.59 -26.03 -5.43
CA VAL A 937 -0.87 -27.48 -5.54
C VAL A 937 -1.70 -27.85 -6.77
N TYR A 938 -2.40 -26.88 -7.38
CA TYR A 938 -3.18 -27.09 -8.60
C TYR A 938 -3.31 -25.78 -9.39
N ASN A 939 -3.23 -25.85 -10.72
CA ASN A 939 -3.40 -24.71 -11.62
C ASN A 939 -3.74 -25.20 -13.04
N GLN A 940 -5.03 -25.38 -13.35
CA GLN A 940 -5.49 -25.93 -14.65
C GLN A 940 -6.82 -25.32 -15.10
N ALA A 941 -7.12 -25.43 -16.40
CA ALA A 941 -8.44 -25.11 -16.96
C ALA A 941 -9.48 -26.16 -16.57
N ILE A 942 -10.77 -25.78 -16.51
CA ILE A 942 -11.88 -26.69 -16.22
C ILE A 942 -12.98 -26.63 -17.29
N ASP A 943 -13.37 -27.81 -17.79
CA ASP A 943 -14.40 -27.99 -18.82
C ASP A 943 -15.76 -28.39 -18.19
N GLY A 944 -16.23 -27.63 -17.20
CA GLY A 944 -17.45 -27.96 -16.48
C GLY A 944 -17.97 -26.84 -15.59
N GLN A 945 -19.20 -27.01 -15.08
CA GLN A 945 -19.75 -26.17 -14.01
C GLN A 945 -19.21 -26.60 -12.65
N ASP A 946 -19.17 -27.91 -12.40
CA ASP A 946 -18.75 -28.50 -11.13
C ASP A 946 -17.35 -29.13 -11.31
N PHE A 947 -16.54 -29.09 -10.25
CA PHE A 947 -15.16 -29.58 -10.25
C PHE A 947 -14.83 -30.32 -8.95
N THR A 948 -13.80 -31.17 -9.01
CA THR A 948 -13.25 -31.88 -7.85
C THR A 948 -11.74 -32.02 -8.04
N ILE A 949 -10.98 -31.43 -7.13
CA ILE A 949 -9.52 -31.38 -7.15
C ILE A 949 -9.03 -32.17 -5.93
N THR A 950 -8.35 -33.30 -6.17
CA THR A 950 -7.72 -34.10 -5.12
C THR A 950 -6.21 -33.95 -5.22
N PHE A 951 -5.53 -33.65 -4.12
CA PHE A 951 -4.08 -33.47 -4.05
C PHE A 951 -3.51 -34.01 -2.73
N GLN A 952 -2.19 -34.20 -2.68
CA GLN A 952 -1.47 -34.46 -1.42
C GLN A 952 -0.67 -33.22 -1.03
N HIS A 953 -0.62 -32.94 0.27
CA HIS A 953 0.12 -31.83 0.85
C HIS A 953 1.01 -32.31 2.01
N LYS A 954 2.22 -31.78 2.13
CA LYS A 954 3.13 -32.09 3.24
C LYS A 954 2.83 -31.17 4.41
N LEU A 955 2.48 -31.72 5.57
CA LEU A 955 2.28 -30.89 6.76
C LEU A 955 3.62 -30.45 7.35
N GLU A 956 3.85 -29.15 7.37
CA GLU A 956 4.93 -28.50 8.10
C GLU A 956 4.30 -27.59 9.15
N ARG A 957 4.48 -27.97 10.43
CA ARG A 957 3.92 -27.30 11.61
C ARG A 957 4.93 -27.39 12.75
N PRO A 958 5.75 -26.35 12.98
CA PRO A 958 6.60 -26.26 14.16
C PRO A 958 5.79 -26.28 15.44
N GLU A 959 6.39 -26.74 16.52
CA GLU A 959 5.75 -26.74 17.84
C GLU A 959 5.52 -25.31 18.33
N VAL A 960 4.26 -24.98 18.64
CA VAL A 960 3.87 -23.71 19.25
C VAL A 960 3.35 -24.00 20.66
N LEU A 961 4.09 -23.60 21.68
CA LEU A 961 3.68 -23.80 23.07
C LEU A 961 2.58 -22.82 23.50
N GLY A 962 1.74 -23.24 24.44
CA GLY A 962 0.72 -22.44 25.11
C GLY A 962 1.21 -21.77 26.40
N TRP A 963 0.29 -21.14 27.12
CA TRP A 963 0.54 -20.51 28.43
C TRP A 963 1.05 -21.49 29.51
N ASP A 964 0.74 -22.78 29.39
CA ASP A 964 1.15 -23.84 30.30
C ASP A 964 2.44 -24.55 29.87
N LEU A 965 3.13 -23.99 28.87
CA LEU A 965 4.33 -24.53 28.20
C LEU A 965 4.13 -25.92 27.58
N LYS A 966 2.90 -26.33 27.26
CA LYS A 966 2.62 -27.53 26.45
C LYS A 966 2.31 -27.15 24.99
N PRO A 967 2.50 -28.06 24.02
CA PRO A 967 2.13 -27.83 22.63
C PRO A 967 0.63 -27.50 22.47
N LEU A 968 0.33 -26.45 21.73
CA LEU A 968 -1.02 -26.15 21.25
C LEU A 968 -1.39 -27.10 20.09
N PRO A 969 -2.69 -27.30 19.81
CA PRO A 969 -3.13 -27.99 18.60
C PRO A 969 -2.55 -27.34 17.34
N ALA A 970 -2.17 -28.16 16.36
CA ALA A 970 -1.61 -27.67 15.10
C ALA A 970 -2.61 -26.77 14.38
N LYS A 971 -2.16 -25.63 13.83
CA LYS A 971 -3.01 -24.74 13.02
C LYS A 971 -3.50 -25.50 11.78
N ASP A 972 -4.80 -25.40 11.49
CA ASP A 972 -5.45 -25.97 10.31
C ASP A 972 -4.71 -25.62 8.99
N VAL A 973 -4.94 -26.38 7.92
CA VAL A 973 -4.36 -26.08 6.60
C VAL A 973 -5.07 -24.89 5.99
N MET A 974 -4.32 -23.84 5.65
CA MET A 974 -4.86 -22.71 4.91
C MET A 974 -4.93 -23.09 3.43
N VAL A 975 -6.14 -23.12 2.86
CA VAL A 975 -6.34 -23.42 1.44
C VAL A 975 -6.98 -22.21 0.75
N ILE A 976 -6.29 -21.63 -0.23
CA ILE A 976 -6.81 -20.53 -1.04
C ILE A 976 -7.21 -21.08 -2.40
N VAL A 977 -8.51 -21.02 -2.72
CA VAL A 977 -9.04 -21.44 -4.02
C VAL A 977 -9.36 -20.19 -4.83
N ILE A 978 -8.87 -20.13 -6.07
CA ILE A 978 -9.01 -18.99 -6.96
C ILE A 978 -9.59 -19.47 -8.29
N ALA A 979 -10.78 -18.99 -8.63
CA ALA A 979 -11.40 -19.21 -9.92
C ALA A 979 -11.13 -18.02 -10.85
N THR A 980 -10.75 -18.30 -12.09
CA THR A 980 -10.73 -17.30 -13.18
C THR A 980 -11.70 -17.70 -14.27
N GLY A 981 -12.32 -16.72 -14.93
CA GLY A 981 -13.22 -16.93 -16.07
C GLY A 981 -13.03 -15.84 -17.13
N SER A 982 -13.13 -16.20 -18.41
CA SER A 982 -13.01 -15.26 -19.53
C SER A 982 -14.35 -14.58 -19.83
N GLY A 983 -14.35 -13.25 -19.90
CA GLY A 983 -15.54 -12.44 -20.16
C GLY A 983 -16.07 -12.59 -21.60
N PRO A 984 -17.39 -12.42 -21.83
CA PRO A 984 -18.07 -13.02 -23.00
C PRO A 984 -17.85 -12.35 -24.37
N ALA A 985 -16.92 -11.41 -24.51
CA ALA A 985 -16.88 -10.51 -25.68
C ALA A 985 -15.48 -10.19 -26.27
N ASP A 986 -14.40 -10.22 -25.48
CA ASP A 986 -13.09 -9.73 -25.96
C ASP A 986 -11.90 -10.67 -25.71
N GLY A 987 -12.07 -11.71 -24.87
CA GLY A 987 -11.00 -12.63 -24.50
C GLY A 987 -9.83 -11.97 -23.77
N LYS A 988 -10.07 -10.82 -23.11
CA LYS A 988 -9.10 -10.07 -22.28
C LYS A 988 -9.65 -9.78 -20.89
N THR A 989 -10.94 -9.50 -20.79
CA THR A 989 -11.63 -9.42 -19.50
C THR A 989 -11.55 -10.76 -18.79
N ALA A 990 -10.91 -10.78 -17.61
CA ALA A 990 -10.90 -11.92 -16.70
C ALA A 990 -11.67 -11.55 -15.43
N THR A 991 -12.75 -12.28 -15.15
CA THR A 991 -13.41 -12.25 -13.84
C THR A 991 -12.66 -13.20 -12.91
N ARG A 992 -12.16 -12.69 -11.78
CA ARG A 992 -11.47 -13.49 -10.75
C ARG A 992 -12.29 -13.50 -9.47
N GLU A 993 -12.46 -14.66 -8.88
CA GLU A 993 -13.06 -14.84 -7.56
C GLU A 993 -12.13 -15.72 -6.71
N ALA A 994 -12.04 -15.45 -5.41
CA ALA A 994 -11.29 -16.28 -4.47
C ALA A 994 -12.10 -16.67 -3.24
N ARG A 995 -11.64 -17.73 -2.57
CA ARG A 995 -12.15 -18.25 -1.30
C ARG A 995 -10.99 -18.69 -0.43
N LEU A 996 -11.11 -18.40 0.86
CA LEU A 996 -10.23 -18.85 1.92
C LEU A 996 -10.93 -19.98 2.67
N LEU A 997 -10.33 -21.15 2.69
CA LEU A 997 -10.80 -22.34 3.39
C LEU A 997 -9.80 -22.75 4.48
N TRP A 998 -10.31 -23.38 5.52
CA TRP A 998 -9.53 -23.97 6.60
C TRP A 998 -9.85 -25.45 6.68
N VAL A 999 -8.86 -26.31 6.43
CA VAL A 999 -9.05 -27.77 6.45
C VAL A 999 -8.46 -28.31 7.76
N PRO A 1000 -9.28 -28.91 8.64
CA PRO A 1000 -8.82 -29.32 9.96
C PRO A 1000 -7.87 -30.52 9.87
N ILE A 1001 -6.73 -30.42 10.54
CA ILE A 1001 -5.73 -31.51 10.61
C ILE A 1001 -6.26 -32.67 11.49
N HIS A 1002 -7.12 -32.37 12.46
CA HIS A 1002 -7.59 -33.33 13.47
C HIS A 1002 -9.07 -33.71 13.28
N LYS A 1003 -9.36 -34.46 12.20
CA LYS A 1003 -10.61 -35.24 12.06
C LYS A 1003 -10.33 -36.62 11.44
N GLY A 1004 -10.05 -37.58 12.32
CA GLY A 1004 -10.16 -39.02 12.11
C GLY A 1004 -10.89 -39.61 13.32
#